data_AF-A0A524CE14-F1
#
_entry.id   AF-A0A524CE14-F1
#
_cell.length_a   1.000
_cell.length_b   1.000
_cell.length_c   1.000
_cell.angle_alpha   90.00
_cell.angle_beta   90.00
_cell.angle_gamma   90.00
#
_symmetry.space_group_name_H-M   'P 1'
#
loop_
_entity.id
_entity.type
_entity.pdbx_description
1 polymer ?
#
loop_
_entity_poly.entity_id
_entity_poly.type
_entity_poly.pdbx_seq_one_letter_code
_entity_poly.pdbx_strand_id
1 'polypeptide(L)'
;MTQDSDYYCNMDYDISLERREELINIASRYIGYESSIWAVSINGYVIQLITNDLVHDEFFRDNFFPSHQIEEDLRPHGIIYAVSGIFDTDPGIYYNQETKTAILFNIEDYYTLRSVALGIVLDVSEEQNKLHFIRGSLIDVNGEGFVFMGEKGAGISTHSFLLLETNLARIHSVDWIYLERLGGALGRISTLSSERKLLIKNDIKSISQRVKILSKKSKDNKGFMLIDPWWIGGEEKHVDTTRIKVLFFLYQDERDKNIGVRIDPEEALKMLKNANSPFYNPHTLVFNEEREKLKTNFFKTIFKHAATYKINTAHNLFDVQRWIQSLIETKEYQEPLKEEPKESPIDNEIRRIISEINYDQLLSEVIKLKSKSNVENPNPKELEKRSKLYGTETKWGSYNFVSSVKNRSAPLTVVIGSEKLQAKHLTQVQKEIFLKLPKTIKDVLNYLEKGSFVVTKRIMGNNDHFTPRCILYCSTHRKEMIHLPFMFDKSLFRPEDVKQNGPDLFMIIIPEWHEVDRQILVFPEIGLTIALGTDYYGEIKKGFLRMAMWCAKQEKMLGLHAGAKLIKAKDAETEEIKRYSTLIFGLTATGKTTHSCHTHNLDLPGEGIEIVQDDFIALRKDGSILGTERGFFLKTEGISPEIQKLIYNVVTKPSTIFENVMIDYRHNVYFLDETLTGNGRGIMQRTEFGEAIHETVNLPEIEALDGMIILLITRRNTIVPIAAKLTIEQAALAFALGESIHTSGSDPRRAGESIRIVGTNPFIVGDKAEEVNIFYNMIKSLPEDKVRCFQINTGGIGEIMEKNEYGRNIIKKKVERIPIDEMANIIRGIARNDIEWEPEPYFGTLVPKSVEGVNMSKYDPKLHYSEEEIESLVKELKKERKEYLTKLKGIHPNVLGSLK
;
A
#
# COMPACT_ATOMS: atom_id res chain seq x y z
N MET A 1 -12.47 48.04 -3.82
CA MET A 1 -12.33 49.33 -4.52
C MET A 1 -12.03 50.42 -3.50
N THR A 2 -10.74 50.68 -3.28
CA THR A 2 -10.18 51.92 -2.75
C THR A 2 -8.97 52.19 -3.62
N GLN A 3 -9.02 53.31 -4.33
CA GLN A 3 -7.99 53.81 -5.23
C GLN A 3 -6.75 54.18 -4.42
N ASP A 4 -5.63 53.53 -4.69
CA ASP A 4 -4.31 54.11 -4.54
C ASP A 4 -3.64 54.07 -5.92
N SER A 5 -2.99 55.17 -6.27
CA SER A 5 -2.56 55.61 -7.59
C SER A 5 -1.50 54.71 -8.24
N ASP A 6 -1.88 53.86 -9.19
CA ASP A 6 -0.94 53.25 -10.13
C ASP A 6 -0.82 54.16 -11.37
N TYR A 7 0.29 54.87 -11.49
CA TYR A 7 0.72 55.51 -12.72
C TYR A 7 0.81 54.45 -13.84
N TYR A 8 0.30 54.77 -15.04
CA TYR A 8 0.31 53.87 -16.21
C TYR A 8 1.76 53.55 -16.62
N CYS A 9 2.31 52.44 -16.14
CA CYS A 9 3.54 51.88 -16.69
C CYS A 9 3.20 51.05 -17.94
N ASN A 10 3.75 51.43 -19.09
CA ASN A 10 3.56 50.68 -20.34
C ASN A 10 4.37 49.39 -20.28
N MET A 11 3.70 48.23 -20.29
CA MET A 11 4.35 46.91 -20.26
C MET A 11 4.15 46.20 -21.60
N ASP A 12 5.24 45.82 -22.26
CA ASP A 12 5.24 45.02 -23.48
C ASP A 12 6.35 43.95 -23.41
N TYR A 13 5.94 42.69 -23.19
CA TYR A 13 6.88 41.60 -22.95
C TYR A 13 7.25 40.78 -24.19
N ASP A 14 6.81 41.21 -25.38
CA ASP A 14 7.09 40.51 -26.64
C ASP A 14 7.42 41.51 -27.77
N ILE A 15 8.39 42.39 -27.50
CA ILE A 15 8.85 43.36 -28.51
C ILE A 15 9.67 42.68 -29.60
N SER A 16 9.57 43.16 -30.84
CA SER A 16 10.40 42.68 -31.96
C SER A 16 11.88 43.01 -31.76
N LEU A 17 12.77 42.30 -32.46
CA LEU A 17 14.21 42.61 -32.47
C LEU A 17 14.50 44.04 -32.92
N GLU A 18 13.79 44.53 -33.94
CA GLU A 18 13.93 45.91 -34.42
C GLU A 18 13.55 46.92 -33.33
N ARG A 19 12.40 46.71 -32.66
CA ARG A 19 11.96 47.56 -31.56
C ARG A 19 12.92 47.51 -30.37
N ARG A 20 13.52 46.35 -30.09
CA ARG A 20 14.55 46.18 -29.07
C ARG A 20 15.78 47.03 -29.36
N GLU A 21 16.29 47.01 -30.60
CA GLU A 21 17.44 47.82 -31.01
C GLU A 21 17.13 49.32 -30.94
N GLU A 22 15.92 49.75 -31.33
CA GLU A 22 15.48 51.13 -31.16
C GLU A 22 15.53 51.58 -29.69
N LEU A 23 14.95 50.78 -28.79
CA LEU A 23 14.88 51.09 -27.36
C LEU A 23 16.28 51.07 -26.72
N ILE A 24 17.17 50.15 -27.11
CA ILE A 24 18.56 50.15 -26.62
C ILE A 24 19.32 51.37 -27.13
N ASN A 25 19.10 51.80 -28.38
CA ASN A 25 19.71 53.02 -28.90
C ASN A 25 19.26 54.26 -28.11
N ILE A 26 18.00 54.30 -27.67
CA ILE A 26 17.50 55.35 -26.76
C ILE A 26 18.20 55.21 -25.40
N ALA A 27 18.18 54.04 -24.78
CA ALA A 27 18.81 53.76 -23.49
C ALA A 27 20.29 54.19 -23.47
N SER A 28 21.04 53.82 -24.51
CA SER A 28 22.48 54.06 -24.64
C SER A 28 22.85 55.54 -24.65
N ARG A 29 21.96 56.42 -25.12
CA ARG A 29 22.18 57.89 -25.09
C ARG A 29 22.19 58.46 -23.67
N TYR A 30 21.51 57.80 -22.74
CA TYR A 30 21.34 58.25 -21.35
C TYR A 30 22.23 57.49 -20.37
N ILE A 31 22.80 56.36 -20.78
CA ILE A 31 23.69 55.52 -19.96
C ILE A 31 25.06 56.18 -19.74
N GLY A 32 25.57 56.98 -20.69
CA GLY A 32 26.77 57.81 -20.51
C GLY A 32 28.07 57.05 -20.18
N TYR A 33 29.16 57.82 -19.93
CA TYR A 33 30.49 57.28 -19.58
C TYR A 33 30.59 56.78 -18.11
N GLU A 34 29.72 57.25 -17.21
CA GLU A 34 29.66 56.85 -15.78
C GLU A 34 28.63 55.73 -15.52
N SER A 35 28.42 54.84 -16.50
CA SER A 35 27.47 53.75 -16.34
C SER A 35 27.99 52.63 -15.44
N SER A 36 27.10 52.09 -14.61
CA SER A 36 27.39 50.85 -13.88
C SER A 36 26.97 49.65 -14.72
N ILE A 37 27.92 48.74 -14.95
CA ILE A 37 27.68 47.42 -15.51
C ILE A 37 27.99 46.40 -14.42
N TRP A 38 26.98 45.61 -14.04
CA TRP A 38 27.15 44.57 -13.03
C TRP A 38 26.39 43.30 -13.38
N ALA A 39 27.02 42.15 -13.13
CA ALA A 39 26.41 40.86 -13.34
C ALA A 39 26.26 40.10 -12.02
N VAL A 40 25.05 39.59 -11.79
CA VAL A 40 24.70 38.80 -10.60
C VAL A 40 24.39 37.36 -10.99
N SER A 41 24.60 36.44 -10.06
CA SER A 41 24.20 35.03 -10.19
C SER A 41 22.94 34.78 -9.37
N ILE A 42 21.87 34.36 -10.05
CA ILE A 42 20.62 33.92 -9.44
C ILE A 42 20.55 32.40 -9.63
N ASN A 43 21.06 31.65 -8.64
CA ASN A 43 21.18 30.18 -8.67
C ASN A 43 21.77 29.62 -9.97
N GLY A 44 22.82 30.26 -10.52
CA GLY A 44 23.53 29.84 -11.73
C GLY A 44 23.09 30.56 -13.01
N TYR A 45 22.00 31.33 -12.97
CA TYR A 45 21.61 32.20 -14.08
C TYR A 45 22.26 33.57 -13.92
N VAL A 46 23.08 33.96 -14.91
CA VAL A 46 23.82 35.23 -14.91
C VAL A 46 22.97 36.32 -15.56
N ILE A 47 22.56 37.31 -14.78
CA ILE A 47 21.81 38.48 -15.26
C ILE A 47 22.69 39.72 -15.16
N GLN A 48 22.83 40.44 -16.27
CA GLN A 48 23.60 41.68 -16.33
C GLN A 48 22.67 42.88 -16.28
N LEU A 49 22.96 43.82 -15.37
CA LEU A 49 22.32 45.12 -15.29
C LEU A 49 23.25 46.19 -15.89
N ILE A 50 22.66 47.04 -16.73
CA ILE A 50 23.27 48.26 -17.26
C ILE A 50 22.33 49.41 -16.87
N THR A 51 22.83 50.33 -16.05
CA THR A 51 22.00 51.42 -15.52
C THR A 51 22.79 52.71 -15.30
N ASN A 52 22.10 53.84 -15.42
CA ASN A 52 22.56 55.16 -14.98
C ASN A 52 21.99 55.57 -13.61
N ASP A 53 21.20 54.69 -12.99
CA ASP A 53 20.56 54.95 -11.71
C ASP A 53 21.33 54.26 -10.58
N LEU A 54 22.01 55.07 -9.77
CA LEU A 54 22.85 54.60 -8.67
C LEU A 54 22.05 53.82 -7.61
N VAL A 55 20.77 54.13 -7.41
CA VAL A 55 19.93 53.43 -6.42
C VAL A 55 19.59 52.04 -6.93
N HIS A 56 19.21 51.91 -8.20
CA HIS A 56 18.95 50.62 -8.82
C HIS A 56 20.21 49.74 -8.84
N ASP A 57 21.36 50.31 -9.20
CA ASP A 57 22.64 49.61 -9.18
C ASP A 57 22.99 49.07 -7.79
N GLU A 58 22.94 49.94 -6.77
CA GLU A 58 23.31 49.60 -5.42
C GLU A 58 22.38 48.51 -4.82
N PHE A 59 21.07 48.62 -5.03
CA PHE A 59 20.13 47.60 -4.56
C PHE A 59 20.30 46.27 -5.30
N PHE A 60 20.56 46.30 -6.61
CA PHE A 60 20.76 45.08 -7.40
C PHE A 60 22.01 44.30 -6.96
N ARG A 61 23.12 45.02 -6.73
CA ARG A 61 24.37 44.46 -6.19
C ARG A 61 24.21 43.85 -4.80
N ASP A 62 23.37 44.45 -3.97
CA ASP A 62 23.17 44.01 -2.60
C ASP A 62 22.16 42.86 -2.46
N ASN A 63 21.14 42.83 -3.31
CA ASN A 63 20.05 41.85 -3.23
C ASN A 63 20.48 40.48 -3.74
N PHE A 64 21.28 40.40 -4.79
CA PHE A 64 21.72 39.14 -5.40
C PHE A 64 23.20 38.84 -5.13
N PHE A 65 23.59 37.59 -5.34
CA PHE A 65 24.99 37.19 -5.22
C PHE A 65 25.80 37.71 -6.43
N PRO A 66 27.02 38.22 -6.23
CA PRO A 66 27.88 38.58 -7.35
C PRO A 66 28.18 37.34 -8.19
N SER A 67 28.24 37.49 -9.51
CA SER A 67 28.76 36.42 -10.35
C SER A 67 30.27 36.29 -10.10
N HIS A 68 30.71 35.14 -9.56
CA HIS A 68 32.14 34.88 -9.29
C HIS A 68 32.99 34.69 -10.56
N GLN A 69 32.38 34.81 -11.74
CA GLN A 69 32.97 34.46 -13.05
C GLN A 69 33.30 35.71 -13.87
N ILE A 70 34.09 36.62 -13.29
CA ILE A 70 34.81 37.65 -14.04
C ILE A 70 36.09 37.01 -14.65
N GLU A 71 35.95 35.84 -15.29
CA GLU A 71 36.90 35.39 -16.31
C GLU A 71 36.24 35.72 -17.65
N GLU A 72 36.94 36.49 -18.48
CA GLU A 72 36.41 37.49 -19.44
C GLU A 72 35.49 37.03 -20.60
N ASP A 73 34.93 35.81 -20.63
CA ASP A 73 34.26 35.29 -21.84
C ASP A 73 32.84 34.68 -21.64
N LEU A 74 32.23 34.73 -20.45
CA LEU A 74 30.88 34.19 -20.25
C LEU A 74 29.77 35.19 -20.61
N ARG A 75 29.02 34.87 -21.66
CA ARG A 75 27.86 35.66 -22.11
C ARG A 75 26.73 35.59 -21.07
N PRO A 76 26.12 36.72 -20.65
CA PRO A 76 25.02 36.71 -19.70
C PRO A 76 23.80 35.98 -20.28
N HIS A 77 23.00 35.35 -19.41
CA HIS A 77 21.76 34.68 -19.79
C HIS A 77 20.63 35.68 -20.07
N GLY A 78 20.75 36.90 -19.54
CA GLY A 78 19.88 38.01 -19.88
C GLY A 78 20.49 39.35 -19.47
N ILE A 79 20.03 40.40 -20.14
CA ILE A 79 20.56 41.77 -20.00
C ILE A 79 19.38 42.70 -19.69
N ILE A 80 19.58 43.58 -18.73
CA ILE A 80 18.59 44.60 -18.34
C ILE A 80 19.20 45.98 -18.52
N TYR A 81 18.58 46.79 -19.35
CA TYR A 81 18.85 48.23 -19.47
C TYR A 81 17.84 48.97 -18.60
N ALA A 82 18.23 49.42 -17.41
CA ALA A 82 17.36 50.20 -16.53
C ALA A 82 17.82 51.65 -16.52
N VAL A 83 17.08 52.53 -17.18
CA VAL A 83 17.51 53.91 -17.42
C VAL A 83 16.51 54.89 -16.85
N SER A 84 17.00 55.79 -16.01
CA SER A 84 16.24 56.87 -15.39
C SER A 84 16.56 58.23 -16.03
N GLY A 85 15.63 59.17 -15.98
CA GLY A 85 15.82 60.55 -16.44
C GLY A 85 15.64 60.78 -17.94
N ILE A 86 14.89 59.90 -18.62
CA ILE A 86 14.56 60.08 -20.04
C ILE A 86 13.43 61.10 -20.16
N PHE A 87 13.69 62.23 -20.80
CA PHE A 87 12.68 63.29 -20.99
C PHE A 87 11.55 62.84 -21.92
N ASP A 88 10.32 63.32 -21.66
CA ASP A 88 9.10 63.06 -22.44
C ASP A 88 8.79 61.57 -22.68
N THR A 89 9.23 60.69 -21.78
CA THR A 89 9.01 59.25 -21.85
C THR A 89 8.35 58.77 -20.56
N ASP A 90 7.15 58.20 -20.67
CA ASP A 90 6.46 57.60 -19.52
C ASP A 90 7.21 56.35 -19.03
N PRO A 91 7.03 55.95 -17.75
CA PRO A 91 7.58 54.70 -17.24
C PRO A 91 7.18 53.51 -18.10
N GLY A 92 8.15 52.69 -18.52
CA GLY A 92 7.90 51.58 -19.43
C GLY A 92 8.80 50.38 -19.18
N ILE A 93 8.26 49.18 -19.39
CA ILE A 93 8.98 47.91 -19.30
C ILE A 93 8.78 47.17 -20.61
N TYR A 94 9.89 46.89 -21.28
CA TYR A 94 9.92 46.22 -22.57
C TYR A 94 10.81 44.97 -22.48
N TYR A 95 10.38 43.84 -23.04
CA TYR A 95 11.16 42.60 -23.03
C TYR A 95 11.18 41.93 -24.39
N ASN A 96 12.38 41.63 -24.90
CA ASN A 96 12.56 40.79 -26.07
C ASN A 96 12.90 39.36 -25.64
N GLN A 97 12.03 38.43 -26.03
CA GLN A 97 12.12 37.05 -25.61
C GLN A 97 13.26 36.28 -26.25
N GLU A 98 13.63 36.62 -27.48
CA GLU A 98 14.66 35.93 -28.25
C GLU A 98 16.07 36.20 -27.69
N THR A 99 16.36 37.45 -27.32
CA THR A 99 17.67 37.85 -26.79
C THR A 99 17.71 37.95 -25.26
N LYS A 100 16.61 37.64 -24.57
CA LYS A 100 16.47 37.75 -23.11
C LYS A 100 16.87 39.14 -22.60
N THR A 101 16.46 40.17 -23.34
CA THR A 101 16.86 41.55 -23.07
C THR A 101 15.66 42.37 -22.63
N ALA A 102 15.75 42.96 -21.44
CA ALA A 102 14.75 43.87 -20.92
C ALA A 102 15.24 45.32 -20.97
N ILE A 103 14.33 46.25 -21.27
CA ILE A 103 14.57 47.68 -21.27
C ILE A 103 13.51 48.33 -20.38
N LEU A 104 13.96 49.02 -19.33
CA LEU A 104 13.14 49.66 -18.32
C LEU A 104 13.44 51.16 -18.36
N PHE A 105 12.45 51.96 -18.68
CA PHE A 105 12.56 53.42 -18.75
C PHE A 105 11.83 54.05 -17.58
N ASN A 106 12.50 54.99 -16.92
CA ASN A 106 11.95 55.81 -15.84
C ASN A 106 11.19 55.01 -14.78
N ILE A 107 11.62 53.77 -14.52
CA ILE A 107 11.02 52.94 -13.47
C ILE A 107 11.31 53.58 -12.11
N GLU A 108 10.31 53.48 -11.25
CA GLU A 108 10.25 54.28 -10.05
C GLU A 108 10.83 53.56 -8.83
N ASP A 109 10.75 52.24 -8.81
CA ASP A 109 11.09 51.40 -7.66
C ASP A 109 11.98 50.21 -8.05
N TYR A 110 12.82 49.80 -7.11
CA TYR A 110 13.71 48.65 -7.30
C TYR A 110 12.96 47.31 -7.41
N TYR A 111 11.78 47.18 -6.81
CA TYR A 111 11.00 45.93 -6.88
C TYR A 111 10.63 45.60 -8.33
N THR A 112 10.31 46.61 -9.15
CA THR A 112 10.06 46.46 -10.59
C THR A 112 11.28 45.89 -11.31
N LEU A 113 12.47 46.45 -11.07
CA LEU A 113 13.73 45.93 -11.63
C LEU A 113 14.00 44.48 -11.20
N ARG A 114 13.88 44.19 -9.89
CA ARG A 114 14.03 42.84 -9.34
C ARG A 114 13.05 41.86 -9.99
N SER A 115 11.79 42.28 -10.15
CA SER A 115 10.72 41.47 -10.74
C SER A 115 11.06 41.06 -12.17
N VAL A 116 11.58 41.98 -12.98
CA VAL A 116 12.02 41.68 -14.34
C VAL A 116 13.22 40.74 -14.33
N ALA A 117 14.21 40.93 -13.46
CA ALA A 117 15.36 40.03 -13.36
C ALA A 117 14.93 38.58 -13.03
N LEU A 118 14.04 38.39 -12.06
CA LEU A 118 13.48 37.07 -11.73
C LEU A 118 12.65 36.50 -12.88
N GLY A 119 11.93 37.36 -13.60
CA GLY A 119 11.15 36.99 -14.77
C GLY A 119 11.99 36.48 -15.94
N ILE A 120 13.15 37.10 -16.19
CA ILE A 120 14.12 36.63 -17.19
C ILE A 120 14.68 35.26 -16.79
N VAL A 121 15.06 35.09 -15.51
CA VAL A 121 15.53 33.79 -14.99
C VAL A 121 14.45 32.71 -15.19
N LEU A 122 13.19 33.04 -14.90
CA LEU A 122 12.08 32.13 -15.11
C LEU A 122 11.92 31.77 -16.59
N ASP A 123 11.94 32.78 -17.47
CA ASP A 123 11.83 32.61 -18.92
C ASP A 123 12.91 31.69 -19.49
N VAL A 124 14.18 31.91 -19.12
CA VAL A 124 15.31 31.07 -19.51
C VAL A 124 15.17 29.65 -18.95
N SER A 125 14.74 29.50 -17.68
CA SER A 125 14.59 28.19 -17.05
C SER A 125 13.46 27.36 -17.66
N GLU A 126 12.34 28.00 -18.03
CA GLU A 126 11.18 27.37 -18.66
C GLU A 126 11.50 26.90 -20.07
N GLU A 127 12.20 27.71 -20.87
CA GLU A 127 12.65 27.35 -22.22
C GLU A 127 13.58 26.13 -22.22
N GLN A 128 14.42 26.00 -21.19
CA GLN A 128 15.29 24.84 -21.01
C GLN A 128 14.56 23.60 -20.46
N ASN A 129 13.24 23.64 -20.28
CA ASN A 129 12.42 22.62 -19.62
C ASN A 129 12.93 22.25 -18.21
N LYS A 130 13.53 23.23 -17.51
CA LYS A 130 14.16 23.10 -16.20
C LYS A 130 13.51 24.07 -15.22
N LEU A 131 12.24 23.86 -14.89
CA LEU A 131 11.56 24.71 -13.92
C LEU A 131 12.06 24.38 -12.50
N HIS A 132 12.65 25.39 -11.86
CA HIS A 132 13.26 25.27 -10.53
C HIS A 132 12.62 26.16 -9.46
N PHE A 133 11.71 27.07 -9.82
CA PHE A 133 11.31 28.15 -8.92
C PHE A 133 9.85 28.05 -8.49
N ILE A 134 9.60 28.35 -7.21
CA ILE A 134 8.26 28.60 -6.66
C ILE A 134 8.24 30.03 -6.11
N ARG A 135 7.15 30.76 -6.40
CA ARG A 135 6.85 32.02 -5.71
C ARG A 135 6.19 31.72 -4.37
N GLY A 136 6.82 32.11 -3.27
CA GLY A 136 6.28 31.97 -1.92
C GLY A 136 7.27 32.35 -0.82
N SER A 137 6.77 32.44 0.41
CA SER A 137 7.63 32.57 1.60
C SER A 137 7.84 31.20 2.22
N LEU A 138 9.09 30.84 2.50
CA LEU A 138 9.49 29.56 3.09
C LEU A 138 10.12 29.78 4.47
N ILE A 139 9.54 29.11 5.45
CA ILE A 139 10.06 29.03 6.81
C ILE A 139 10.33 27.58 7.20
N ASP A 140 11.46 27.34 7.84
CA ASP A 140 11.80 26.06 8.47
C ASP A 140 11.36 26.10 9.93
N VAL A 141 10.63 25.09 10.39
CA VAL A 141 10.33 24.90 11.81
C VAL A 141 10.78 23.49 12.18
N ASN A 142 11.79 23.39 13.05
CA ASN A 142 12.34 22.12 13.51
C ASN A 142 12.80 21.19 12.36
N GLY A 143 13.40 21.76 11.30
CA GLY A 143 13.92 21.00 10.16
C GLY A 143 12.87 20.62 9.11
N GLU A 144 11.63 21.12 9.23
CA GLU A 144 10.54 20.93 8.26
C GLU A 144 10.18 22.27 7.61
N GLY A 145 10.14 22.33 6.28
CA GLY A 145 9.86 23.53 5.52
C GLY A 145 8.37 23.73 5.22
N PHE A 146 7.86 24.93 5.50
CA PHE A 146 6.48 25.34 5.28
C PHE A 146 6.44 26.52 4.30
N VAL A 147 5.81 26.32 3.15
CA VAL A 147 5.70 27.34 2.10
C VAL A 147 4.35 28.02 2.17
N PHE A 148 4.34 29.34 2.18
CA PHE A 148 3.14 30.17 2.02
C PHE A 148 3.07 30.70 0.59
N MET A 149 1.92 30.51 -0.05
CA MET A 149 1.62 30.94 -1.42
C MET A 149 0.25 31.60 -1.47
N GLY A 150 0.02 32.52 -2.38
CA GLY A 150 -1.28 33.17 -2.55
C GLY A 150 -1.19 34.44 -3.40
N GLU A 151 -2.29 35.16 -3.51
CA GLU A 151 -2.33 36.42 -4.26
C GLU A 151 -1.50 37.53 -3.62
N LYS A 152 -1.20 38.59 -4.39
CA LYS A 152 -0.63 39.83 -3.83
C LYS A 152 -1.54 40.35 -2.72
N GLY A 153 -0.98 40.54 -1.52
CA GLY A 153 -1.74 41.00 -0.35
C GLY A 153 -2.36 39.89 0.51
N ALA A 154 -2.22 38.61 0.14
CA ALA A 154 -2.81 37.50 0.91
C ALA A 154 -2.13 37.22 2.26
N GLY A 155 -1.07 37.94 2.64
CA GLY A 155 -0.37 37.77 3.92
C GLY A 155 0.77 36.74 3.91
N ILE A 156 1.34 36.43 2.75
CA ILE A 156 2.39 35.41 2.58
C ILE A 156 3.58 35.62 3.54
N SER A 157 4.24 36.78 3.48
CA SER A 157 5.38 37.08 4.33
C SER A 157 4.94 37.28 5.80
N THR A 158 3.76 37.85 6.03
CA THR A 158 3.20 38.05 7.38
C THR A 158 3.17 36.76 8.20
N HIS A 159 2.62 35.67 7.67
CA HIS A 159 2.54 34.40 8.39
C HIS A 159 3.91 33.77 8.63
N SER A 160 4.82 33.86 7.66
CA SER A 160 6.19 33.38 7.87
C SER A 160 6.93 34.14 8.97
N PHE A 161 6.80 35.47 9.04
CA PHE A 161 7.44 36.28 10.09
C PHE A 161 6.77 36.09 11.46
N LEU A 162 5.46 35.83 11.51
CA LEU A 162 4.80 35.46 12.76
C LEU A 162 5.25 34.09 13.28
N LEU A 163 5.43 33.11 12.39
CA LEU A 163 5.96 31.79 12.76
C LEU A 163 7.41 31.88 13.23
N LEU A 164 8.18 32.84 12.74
CA LEU A 164 9.59 33.04 13.11
C LEU A 164 9.80 33.32 14.61
N GLU A 165 8.76 33.81 15.30
CA GLU A 165 8.79 34.01 16.75
C GLU A 165 8.63 32.68 17.54
N THR A 166 8.32 31.57 16.86
CA THR A 166 8.27 30.23 17.46
C THR A 166 9.69 29.69 17.72
N ASN A 167 9.84 28.81 18.70
CA ASN A 167 11.11 28.12 18.97
C ASN A 167 11.55 27.27 17.77
N LEU A 168 12.84 27.27 17.47
CA LEU A 168 13.46 26.52 16.36
C LEU A 168 12.90 26.87 14.95
N ALA A 169 12.25 28.02 14.81
CA ALA A 169 11.81 28.54 13.53
C ALA A 169 12.91 29.42 12.88
N ARG A 170 13.21 29.20 11.60
CA ARG A 170 14.25 29.86 10.80
C ARG A 170 13.71 30.28 9.44
N ILE A 171 13.87 31.55 9.06
CA ILE A 171 13.44 32.04 7.75
C ILE A 171 14.40 31.58 6.65
N HIS A 172 13.87 31.13 5.52
CA HIS A 172 14.68 30.73 4.36
C HIS A 172 14.53 31.76 3.22
N SER A 173 13.30 32.00 2.75
CA SER A 173 13.02 32.96 1.68
C SER A 173 11.67 33.64 1.93
N VAL A 174 11.47 34.83 1.37
CA VAL A 174 10.24 35.62 1.61
C VAL A 174 9.35 35.77 0.38
N ASP A 175 9.85 35.42 -0.81
CA ASP A 175 9.15 35.63 -2.07
C ASP A 175 9.59 34.66 -3.19
N TRP A 176 10.89 34.35 -3.31
CA TRP A 176 11.42 33.50 -4.37
C TRP A 176 12.20 32.29 -3.82
N ILE A 177 11.78 31.07 -4.18
CA ILE A 177 12.34 29.82 -3.67
C ILE A 177 12.91 28.99 -4.83
N TYR A 178 14.19 28.66 -4.79
CA TYR A 178 14.81 27.71 -5.71
C TYR A 178 14.70 26.27 -5.18
N LEU A 179 14.35 25.35 -6.08
CA LEU A 179 14.26 23.92 -5.85
C LEU A 179 15.32 23.16 -6.64
N GLU A 180 16.10 22.37 -5.91
CA GLU A 180 17.06 21.44 -6.46
C GLU A 180 16.55 19.99 -6.33
N ARG A 181 16.71 19.21 -7.40
CA ARG A 181 16.38 17.77 -7.41
C ARG A 181 17.66 16.93 -7.29
N LEU A 182 17.85 16.27 -6.16
CA LEU A 182 19.00 15.41 -5.89
C LEU A 182 18.64 13.94 -6.17
N GLY A 183 19.31 13.29 -7.12
CA GLY A 183 19.17 11.84 -7.39
C GLY A 183 18.24 11.44 -8.55
N GLY A 184 18.15 12.25 -9.60
CA GLY A 184 17.41 11.91 -10.84
C GLY A 184 15.91 12.26 -10.82
N ALA A 185 15.12 11.69 -11.74
CA ALA A 185 13.71 12.06 -11.96
C ALA A 185 12.78 11.80 -10.75
N LEU A 186 13.19 10.93 -9.83
CA LEU A 186 12.52 10.60 -8.55
C LEU A 186 13.33 11.08 -7.33
N GLY A 187 14.28 12.01 -7.55
CA GLY A 187 15.18 12.54 -6.53
C GLY A 187 14.49 13.36 -5.44
N ARG A 188 15.20 13.58 -4.32
CA ARG A 188 14.72 14.42 -3.21
C ARG A 188 14.69 15.88 -3.64
N ILE A 189 13.63 16.60 -3.27
CA ILE A 189 13.50 18.05 -3.47
C ILE A 189 14.14 18.76 -2.27
N SER A 190 15.21 19.52 -2.51
CA SER A 190 15.87 20.41 -1.55
C SER A 190 15.67 21.86 -1.98
N THR A 191 15.77 22.81 -1.07
CA THR A 191 15.70 24.24 -1.40
C THR A 191 17.06 24.93 -1.24
N LEU A 192 17.26 26.01 -1.99
CA LEU A 192 18.37 26.96 -1.79
C LEU A 192 17.83 28.38 -1.80
N SER A 193 18.44 29.28 -1.02
CA SER A 193 18.13 30.71 -1.12
C SER A 193 18.55 31.26 -2.50
N SER A 194 17.67 32.03 -3.12
CA SER A 194 17.91 32.69 -4.41
C SER A 194 18.39 34.13 -4.30
N GLU A 195 18.23 34.71 -3.12
CA GLU A 195 18.55 36.09 -2.84
C GLU A 195 19.56 36.16 -1.70
N ARG A 196 20.54 37.05 -1.83
CA ARG A 196 21.56 37.30 -0.81
C ARG A 196 20.97 38.09 0.36
N LYS A 197 20.14 39.08 0.05
CA LYS A 197 19.38 39.85 1.05
C LYS A 197 17.89 39.78 0.71
N LEU A 198 17.06 39.69 1.74
CA LEU A 198 15.61 39.59 1.60
C LEU A 198 15.01 40.97 1.30
N LEU A 199 14.31 41.10 0.17
CA LEU A 199 13.50 42.29 -0.12
C LEU A 199 12.12 42.13 0.53
N ILE A 200 11.84 42.94 1.55
CA ILE A 200 10.64 42.81 2.39
C ILE A 200 9.85 44.11 2.37
N LYS A 201 8.52 44.03 2.36
CA LYS A 201 7.65 45.21 2.48
C LYS A 201 7.73 45.86 3.85
N ASN A 202 7.54 47.17 3.88
CA ASN A 202 7.61 47.98 5.10
C ASN A 202 6.48 47.72 6.12
N ASP A 203 5.37 47.14 5.70
CA ASP A 203 4.25 46.76 6.57
C ASP A 203 4.64 45.70 7.63
N ILE A 204 5.59 44.81 7.33
CA ILE A 204 6.09 43.78 8.26
C ILE A 204 6.66 44.38 9.56
N LYS A 205 7.10 45.65 9.56
CA LYS A 205 7.57 46.36 10.77
C LYS A 205 6.50 46.43 11.87
N SER A 206 5.22 46.38 11.49
CA SER A 206 4.10 46.41 12.42
C SER A 206 3.87 45.07 13.13
N ILE A 207 4.37 43.98 12.55
CA ILE A 207 4.09 42.60 12.98
C ILE A 207 5.31 41.95 13.67
N SER A 208 6.53 42.24 13.23
CA SER A 208 7.76 41.71 13.86
C SER A 208 8.60 42.81 14.49
N GLN A 209 8.78 42.73 15.81
CA GLN A 209 9.63 43.64 16.56
C GLN A 209 11.11 43.53 16.14
N ARG A 210 11.57 42.34 15.76
CA ARG A 210 12.92 42.11 15.21
C ARG A 210 13.12 42.89 13.92
N VAL A 211 12.19 42.75 12.97
CA VAL A 211 12.24 43.48 11.69
C VAL A 211 12.17 44.99 11.91
N LYS A 212 11.35 45.47 12.87
CA LYS A 212 11.27 46.89 13.22
C LYS A 212 12.64 47.45 13.68
N ILE A 213 13.41 46.68 14.44
CA ILE A 213 14.76 47.09 14.88
C ILE A 213 15.72 47.09 13.69
N LEU A 214 15.69 46.04 12.87
CA LEU A 214 16.55 45.90 11.69
C LEU A 214 16.28 46.94 10.61
N SER A 215 15.03 47.40 10.50
CA SER A 215 14.66 48.41 9.52
C SER A 215 15.40 49.75 9.68
N LYS A 216 15.98 50.01 10.86
CA LYS A 216 16.81 51.20 11.12
C LYS A 216 18.21 51.08 10.51
N LYS A 217 18.63 49.88 10.13
CA LYS A 217 19.94 49.54 9.55
C LYS A 217 19.85 49.04 8.10
N SER A 218 18.63 48.81 7.60
CA SER A 218 18.38 48.35 6.23
C SER A 218 18.33 49.51 5.24
N LYS A 219 18.64 49.23 3.98
CA LYS A 219 18.33 50.13 2.86
C LYS A 219 16.83 50.08 2.58
N ASP A 220 16.23 51.22 2.23
CA ASP A 220 14.79 51.36 1.93
C ASP A 220 14.61 52.01 0.56
N ASN A 221 13.69 51.50 -0.24
CA ASN A 221 13.29 52.06 -1.52
C ASN A 221 11.77 51.87 -1.69
N LYS A 222 11.03 52.98 -1.76
CA LYS A 222 9.59 53.06 -2.06
C LYS A 222 8.73 51.97 -1.39
N GLY A 223 8.87 51.82 -0.08
CA GLY A 223 8.00 50.90 0.69
C GLY A 223 8.55 49.48 0.83
N PHE A 224 9.72 49.19 0.27
CA PHE A 224 10.46 47.95 0.47
C PHE A 224 11.79 48.22 1.15
N MET A 225 12.24 47.27 1.97
CA MET A 225 13.54 47.31 2.61
C MET A 225 14.33 46.06 2.33
N LEU A 226 15.64 46.21 2.25
CA LEU A 226 16.57 45.12 2.00
C LEU A 226 17.25 44.70 3.31
N ILE A 227 16.94 43.50 3.78
CA ILE A 227 17.44 42.96 5.05
C ILE A 227 18.39 41.80 4.78
N ASP A 228 19.58 41.86 5.37
CA ASP A 228 20.45 40.69 5.46
C ASP A 228 19.79 39.66 6.40
N PRO A 229 19.46 38.45 5.92
CA PRO A 229 18.74 37.47 6.72
C PRO A 229 19.52 37.06 7.98
N TRP A 230 20.85 37.11 7.95
CA TRP A 230 21.69 36.80 9.11
C TRP A 230 21.51 37.79 10.26
N TRP A 231 21.09 39.03 9.98
CA TRP A 231 20.84 40.03 11.03
C TRP A 231 19.61 39.74 11.89
N ILE A 232 18.73 38.85 11.45
CA ILE A 232 17.50 38.50 12.18
C ILE A 232 17.79 37.71 13.47
N GLY A 233 18.82 36.87 13.43
CA GLY A 233 19.26 36.06 14.57
C GLY A 233 20.31 35.01 14.22
N GLY A 234 21.13 35.22 13.20
CA GLY A 234 22.15 34.26 12.77
C GLY A 234 21.56 32.91 12.33
N GLU A 235 22.32 31.83 12.57
CA GLU A 235 21.91 30.44 12.28
C GLU A 235 20.67 29.99 13.06
N GLU A 236 20.33 30.67 14.17
CA GLU A 236 19.14 30.35 14.96
C GLU A 236 17.84 30.81 14.31
N LYS A 237 17.90 31.80 13.41
CA LYS A 237 16.72 32.41 12.79
C LYS A 237 16.78 32.47 11.27
N HIS A 238 17.85 32.01 10.64
CA HIS A 238 17.98 31.89 9.20
C HIS A 238 18.51 30.51 8.80
N VAL A 239 18.09 30.02 7.63
CA VAL A 239 18.60 28.79 7.03
C VAL A 239 18.65 28.91 5.51
N ASP A 240 19.75 28.47 4.91
CA ASP A 240 19.93 28.53 3.45
C ASP A 240 19.30 27.34 2.69
N THR A 241 18.95 26.26 3.41
CA THR A 241 18.37 25.05 2.82
C THR A 241 17.39 24.36 3.78
N THR A 242 16.26 23.92 3.25
CA THR A 242 15.30 23.07 3.98
C THR A 242 14.54 22.14 3.02
N ARG A 243 13.65 21.31 3.55
CA ARG A 243 12.80 20.39 2.80
C ARG A 243 11.34 20.78 2.96
N ILE A 244 10.69 21.05 1.84
CA ILE A 244 9.27 21.41 1.82
C ILE A 244 8.43 20.20 2.28
N LYS A 245 7.65 20.39 3.32
CA LYS A 245 6.68 19.43 3.86
C LYS A 245 5.24 19.84 3.60
N VAL A 246 4.97 21.14 3.60
CA VAL A 246 3.60 21.67 3.46
C VAL A 246 3.61 22.91 2.56
N LEU A 247 2.61 22.99 1.69
CA LEU A 247 2.27 24.19 0.93
C LEU A 247 0.91 24.73 1.42
N PHE A 248 0.93 25.97 1.89
CA PHE A 248 -0.23 26.73 2.32
C PHE A 248 -0.68 27.68 1.21
N PHE A 249 -1.91 27.48 0.74
CA PHE A 249 -2.58 28.29 -0.28
C PHE A 249 -3.49 29.31 0.39
N LEU A 250 -3.00 30.54 0.52
CA LEU A 250 -3.73 31.64 1.15
C LEU A 250 -4.77 32.21 0.18
N TYR A 251 -6.01 32.30 0.63
CA TYR A 251 -7.14 32.92 -0.09
C TYR A 251 -8.01 33.73 0.88
N GLN A 252 -8.91 34.54 0.34
CA GLN A 252 -9.85 35.34 1.15
C GLN A 252 -11.28 35.10 0.67
N ASP A 253 -12.12 34.50 1.52
CA ASP A 253 -13.57 34.40 1.30
C ASP A 253 -14.32 34.57 2.63
N GLU A 254 -15.01 35.70 2.82
CA GLU A 254 -15.76 36.00 4.05
C GLU A 254 -16.90 35.01 4.33
N ARG A 255 -17.35 34.24 3.33
CA ARG A 255 -18.43 33.26 3.47
C ARG A 255 -17.92 31.90 3.96
N ASP A 256 -16.64 31.60 3.79
CA ASP A 256 -16.04 30.34 4.23
C ASP A 256 -15.65 30.41 5.71
N LYS A 257 -16.41 29.69 6.53
CA LYS A 257 -16.21 29.68 7.98
C LYS A 257 -14.97 28.89 8.44
N ASN A 258 -14.34 28.12 7.55
CA ASN A 258 -13.14 27.37 7.89
C ASN A 258 -11.90 28.26 7.82
N ILE A 259 -11.05 28.18 8.84
CA ILE A 259 -9.74 28.86 8.86
C ILE A 259 -8.77 28.18 7.90
N GLY A 260 -8.72 26.84 7.91
CA GLY A 260 -7.85 26.08 7.03
C GLY A 260 -8.34 24.64 6.85
N VAL A 261 -8.15 24.10 5.64
CA VAL A 261 -8.59 22.77 5.25
C VAL A 261 -7.50 22.10 4.40
N ARG A 262 -7.24 20.81 4.66
CA ARG A 262 -6.36 20.02 3.81
C ARG A 262 -7.05 19.73 2.47
N ILE A 263 -6.37 20.00 1.37
CA ILE A 263 -6.92 19.85 0.02
C ILE A 263 -6.14 18.80 -0.77
N ASP A 264 -6.78 18.19 -1.75
CA ASP A 264 -6.12 17.26 -2.67
C ASP A 264 -5.27 17.98 -3.73
N PRO A 265 -4.36 17.27 -4.43
CA PRO A 265 -3.51 17.87 -5.46
C PRO A 265 -4.26 18.51 -6.63
N GLU A 266 -5.47 18.06 -6.96
CA GLU A 266 -6.26 18.60 -8.07
C GLU A 266 -6.94 19.92 -7.66
N GLU A 267 -7.46 20.03 -6.44
CA GLU A 267 -7.94 21.30 -5.88
C GLU A 267 -6.80 22.31 -5.75
N ALA A 268 -5.63 21.91 -5.25
CA ALA A 268 -4.45 22.77 -5.17
C ALA A 268 -4.01 23.28 -6.55
N LEU A 269 -4.02 22.41 -7.57
CA LEU A 269 -3.71 22.79 -8.94
C LEU A 269 -4.75 23.77 -9.52
N LYS A 270 -6.03 23.56 -9.22
CA LYS A 270 -7.11 24.47 -9.64
C LYS A 270 -6.92 25.86 -9.05
N MET A 271 -6.51 25.97 -7.78
CA MET A 271 -6.20 27.26 -7.16
C MET A 271 -5.04 27.98 -7.86
N LEU A 272 -3.98 27.26 -8.24
CA LEU A 272 -2.85 27.84 -8.96
C LEU A 272 -3.21 28.33 -10.37
N LYS A 273 -4.04 27.58 -11.09
CA LYS A 273 -4.47 27.93 -12.45
C LYS A 273 -5.47 29.08 -12.48
N ASN A 274 -6.33 29.16 -11.47
CA ASN A 274 -7.37 30.18 -11.38
C ASN A 274 -6.91 31.45 -10.65
N ALA A 275 -5.63 31.52 -10.29
CA ALA A 275 -5.01 32.71 -9.71
C ALA A 275 -5.02 33.88 -10.72
N ASN A 276 -5.15 35.11 -10.23
CA ASN A 276 -5.09 36.32 -11.05
C ASN A 276 -3.73 36.45 -11.74
N SER A 277 -2.65 36.12 -11.01
CA SER A 277 -1.32 35.89 -11.60
C SER A 277 -1.13 34.38 -11.76
N PRO A 278 -0.86 33.85 -12.97
CA PRO A 278 -0.72 32.41 -13.19
C PRO A 278 0.24 31.76 -12.20
N PHE A 279 -0.21 30.72 -11.50
CA PHE A 279 0.55 30.00 -10.47
C PHE A 279 1.03 30.88 -9.30
N TYR A 280 0.30 31.95 -8.99
CA TYR A 280 0.67 32.99 -8.02
C TYR A 280 2.01 33.67 -8.30
N ASN A 281 2.51 33.66 -9.53
CA ASN A 281 3.80 34.23 -9.88
C ASN A 281 3.66 35.53 -10.69
N PRO A 282 3.78 36.71 -10.04
CA PRO A 282 3.66 38.01 -10.72
C PRO A 282 4.90 38.38 -11.55
N HIS A 283 5.99 37.61 -11.45
CA HIS A 283 7.24 37.84 -12.20
C HIS A 283 7.22 37.18 -13.59
N THR A 284 6.10 36.57 -13.98
CA THR A 284 5.98 35.89 -15.28
C THR A 284 5.97 36.93 -16.41
N LEU A 285 7.06 36.99 -17.19
CA LEU A 285 7.13 37.88 -18.37
C LEU A 285 6.35 37.30 -19.56
N VAL A 286 6.45 35.99 -19.78
CA VAL A 286 5.75 35.32 -20.88
C VAL A 286 5.04 34.06 -20.39
N PHE A 287 3.82 33.88 -20.86
CA PHE A 287 2.97 32.77 -20.47
C PHE A 287 2.14 32.26 -21.65
N ASN A 288 2.23 30.96 -21.93
CA ASN A 288 1.53 30.28 -23.01
C ASN A 288 1.11 28.87 -22.56
N GLU A 289 0.37 28.15 -23.40
CA GLU A 289 -0.14 26.80 -23.06
C GLU A 289 0.98 25.79 -22.72
N GLU A 290 2.13 25.88 -23.40
CA GLU A 290 3.26 25.00 -23.15
C GLU A 290 3.86 25.24 -21.75
N ARG A 291 4.03 26.51 -21.36
CA ARG A 291 4.50 26.91 -20.02
C ARG A 291 3.48 26.55 -18.95
N GLU A 292 2.19 26.69 -19.23
CA GLU A 292 1.15 26.25 -18.30
C GLU A 292 1.25 24.74 -18.05
N LYS A 293 1.47 23.94 -19.09
CA LYS A 293 1.66 22.49 -18.99
C LYS A 293 2.94 22.14 -18.21
N LEU A 294 4.04 22.84 -18.47
CA LEU A 294 5.30 22.67 -17.73
C LEU A 294 5.11 22.95 -16.24
N LYS A 295 4.52 24.11 -15.87
CA LYS A 295 4.20 24.47 -14.48
C LYS A 295 3.25 23.48 -13.84
N THR A 296 2.22 23.02 -14.56
CA THR A 296 1.28 22.00 -14.09
C THR A 296 2.00 20.71 -13.68
N ASN A 297 2.89 20.21 -14.54
CA ASN A 297 3.66 18.99 -14.26
C ASN A 297 4.65 19.17 -13.11
N PHE A 298 5.25 20.36 -13.01
CA PHE A 298 6.15 20.72 -11.92
C PHE A 298 5.44 20.67 -10.57
N PHE A 299 4.30 21.36 -10.41
CA PHE A 299 3.51 21.34 -9.17
C PHE A 299 2.94 19.95 -8.86
N LYS A 300 2.49 19.19 -9.87
CA LYS A 300 2.11 17.78 -9.68
C LYS A 300 3.24 16.92 -9.11
N THR A 301 4.50 17.26 -9.39
CA THR A 301 5.63 16.57 -8.76
C THR A 301 5.79 16.98 -7.31
N ILE A 302 5.69 18.27 -7.00
CA ILE A 302 5.81 18.79 -5.64
C ILE A 302 4.73 18.21 -4.72
N PHE A 303 3.50 18.11 -5.18
CA PHE A 303 2.36 17.58 -4.41
C PHE A 303 2.50 16.09 -4.05
N LYS A 304 3.41 15.35 -4.68
CA LYS A 304 3.74 13.97 -4.26
C LYS A 304 4.58 13.93 -2.99
N HIS A 305 5.24 15.03 -2.65
CA HIS A 305 6.23 15.10 -1.57
C HIS A 305 5.85 16.07 -0.45
N ALA A 306 4.83 16.91 -0.66
CA ALA A 306 4.37 17.90 0.30
C ALA A 306 2.84 17.91 0.40
N ALA A 307 2.33 18.06 1.63
CA ALA A 307 0.90 18.20 1.89
C ALA A 307 0.41 19.59 1.47
N THR A 308 -0.84 19.67 1.03
CA THR A 308 -1.45 20.91 0.55
C THR A 308 -2.63 21.30 1.43
N TYR A 309 -2.67 22.57 1.83
CA TYR A 309 -3.74 23.15 2.64
C TYR A 309 -4.15 24.48 2.04
N LYS A 310 -5.45 24.76 1.98
CA LYS A 310 -5.93 26.12 1.77
C LYS A 310 -6.19 26.79 3.12
N ILE A 311 -5.83 28.05 3.23
CA ILE A 311 -6.01 28.86 4.45
C ILE A 311 -6.76 30.14 4.07
N ASN A 312 -7.87 30.37 4.76
CA ASN A 312 -8.69 31.56 4.58
C ASN A 312 -8.17 32.70 5.47
N THR A 313 -7.55 33.71 4.86
CA THR A 313 -6.99 34.88 5.56
C THR A 313 -8.01 36.01 5.76
N ALA A 314 -9.30 35.78 5.46
CA ALA A 314 -10.39 36.68 5.85
C ALA A 314 -10.69 36.62 7.36
N HIS A 315 -10.24 35.57 8.05
CA HIS A 315 -10.36 35.43 9.51
C HIS A 315 -9.34 36.30 10.26
N ASN A 316 -9.52 36.45 11.58
CA ASN A 316 -8.57 37.19 12.42
C ASN A 316 -7.15 36.61 12.29
N LEU A 317 -6.15 37.49 12.11
CA LEU A 317 -4.75 37.12 11.88
C LEU A 317 -4.21 36.15 12.94
N PHE A 318 -4.51 36.37 14.23
CA PHE A 318 -4.02 35.52 15.31
C PHE A 318 -4.73 34.17 15.39
N ASP A 319 -5.98 34.07 14.91
CA ASP A 319 -6.71 32.81 14.83
C ASP A 319 -6.14 31.92 13.72
N VAL A 320 -5.88 32.52 12.56
CA VAL A 320 -5.18 31.86 11.44
C VAL A 320 -3.81 31.39 11.90
N GLN A 321 -3.06 32.24 12.61
CA GLN A 321 -1.74 31.90 13.11
C GLN A 321 -1.75 30.75 14.12
N ARG A 322 -2.68 30.75 15.09
CA ARG A 322 -2.84 29.66 16.06
C ARG A 322 -3.21 28.34 15.38
N TRP A 323 -4.06 28.40 14.35
CA TRP A 323 -4.41 27.22 13.56
C TRP A 323 -3.19 26.62 12.85
N ILE A 324 -2.36 27.47 12.22
CA ILE A 324 -1.11 27.03 11.57
C ILE A 324 -0.15 26.40 12.60
N GLN A 325 0.04 27.04 13.76
CA GLN A 325 0.90 26.51 14.83
C GLN A 325 0.40 25.14 15.34
N SER A 326 -0.90 25.02 15.58
CA SER A 326 -1.53 23.75 15.98
C SER A 326 -1.31 22.64 14.94
N LEU A 327 -1.43 22.96 13.65
CA LEU A 327 -1.15 22.01 12.57
C LEU A 327 0.34 21.57 12.57
N ILE A 328 1.26 22.51 12.78
CA ILE A 328 2.70 22.23 12.87
C ILE A 328 3.01 21.32 14.07
N GLU A 329 2.40 21.60 15.22
CA GLU A 329 2.59 20.84 16.48
C GLU A 329 2.00 19.43 16.42
N THR A 330 0.77 19.29 15.92
CA THR A 330 0.07 18.00 15.81
C THR A 330 0.62 17.10 14.71
N LYS A 331 1.34 17.67 13.73
CA LYS A 331 1.89 16.97 12.56
C LYS A 331 0.84 16.25 11.72
N GLU A 332 -0.42 16.71 11.72
CA GLU A 332 -1.51 16.09 10.95
C GLU A 332 -1.21 16.02 9.44
N TYR A 333 -0.40 16.94 8.91
CA TYR A 333 0.08 16.91 7.52
C TYR A 333 0.93 15.67 7.18
N GLN A 334 1.45 14.93 8.16
CA GLN A 334 2.14 13.65 7.96
C GLN A 334 1.17 12.48 7.80
N GLU A 335 -0.08 12.61 8.24
CA GLU A 335 -1.12 11.60 8.02
C GLU A 335 -1.52 11.55 6.53
N PRO A 336 -2.01 10.43 6.00
CA PRO A 336 -2.62 10.40 4.66
C PRO A 336 -3.86 11.30 4.62
N LEU A 337 -4.10 12.00 3.50
CA LEU A 337 -5.34 12.77 3.30
C LEU A 337 -6.54 11.82 3.48
N LYS A 338 -7.41 12.13 4.44
CA LYS A 338 -8.69 11.42 4.62
C LYS A 338 -9.61 11.85 3.48
N GLU A 339 -9.51 11.18 2.34
CA GLU A 339 -10.44 11.36 1.23
C GLU A 339 -11.83 10.89 1.69
N GLU A 340 -12.82 11.79 1.72
CA GLU A 340 -14.19 11.35 1.44
C GLU A 340 -14.23 11.00 -0.05
N PRO A 341 -14.64 9.77 -0.42
CA PRO A 341 -14.59 9.34 -1.80
C PRO A 341 -15.59 10.17 -2.62
N LYS A 342 -15.10 11.10 -3.44
CA LYS A 342 -15.84 11.54 -4.61
C LYS A 342 -15.88 10.36 -5.58
N GLU A 343 -17.04 9.72 -5.69
CA GLU A 343 -17.22 8.50 -6.48
C GLU A 343 -16.80 8.73 -7.93
N SER A 344 -15.91 7.85 -8.42
CA SER A 344 -15.45 7.91 -9.81
C SER A 344 -16.63 7.64 -10.76
N PRO A 345 -16.77 8.35 -11.90
CA PRO A 345 -17.75 8.01 -12.93
C PRO A 345 -17.68 6.53 -13.37
N ILE A 346 -16.48 5.94 -13.34
CA ILE A 346 -16.26 4.51 -13.63
C ILE A 346 -16.89 3.62 -12.55
N ASP A 347 -16.76 4.00 -11.28
CA ASP A 347 -17.29 3.19 -10.17
C ASP A 347 -18.84 3.23 -10.17
N ASN A 348 -19.45 4.34 -10.58
CA ASN A 348 -20.89 4.45 -10.80
C ASN A 348 -21.38 3.58 -11.96
N GLU A 349 -20.65 3.57 -13.08
CA GLU A 349 -20.97 2.70 -14.21
C GLU A 349 -20.86 1.21 -13.84
N ILE A 350 -19.85 0.83 -13.06
CA ILE A 350 -19.71 -0.53 -12.54
C ILE A 350 -20.91 -0.92 -11.67
N ARG A 351 -21.36 -0.04 -10.77
CA ARG A 351 -22.57 -0.30 -9.96
C ARG A 351 -23.81 -0.48 -10.81
N ARG A 352 -23.99 0.34 -11.85
CA ARG A 352 -25.08 0.21 -12.82
C ARG A 352 -25.04 -1.15 -13.51
N ILE A 353 -23.88 -1.55 -14.04
CA ILE A 353 -23.67 -2.86 -14.67
C ILE A 353 -24.06 -4.00 -13.72
N ILE A 354 -23.60 -3.96 -12.47
CA ILE A 354 -23.90 -5.02 -11.48
C ILE A 354 -25.42 -5.10 -11.20
N SER A 355 -26.11 -3.96 -11.16
CA SER A 355 -27.56 -3.90 -10.91
C SER A 355 -28.42 -4.41 -12.08
N GLU A 356 -27.89 -4.37 -13.31
CA GLU A 356 -28.59 -4.82 -14.53
C GLU A 356 -28.45 -6.32 -14.79
N ILE A 357 -27.60 -7.04 -14.04
CA ILE A 357 -27.40 -8.49 -14.20
C ILE A 357 -28.66 -9.23 -13.73
N ASN A 358 -29.19 -10.09 -14.60
CA ASN A 358 -30.27 -11.01 -14.24
C ASN A 358 -29.70 -12.30 -13.62
N TYR A 359 -29.53 -12.29 -12.30
CA TYR A 359 -28.96 -13.40 -11.53
C TYR A 359 -29.80 -14.69 -11.63
N ASP A 360 -31.13 -14.58 -11.62
CA ASP A 360 -32.05 -15.73 -11.71
C ASP A 360 -31.96 -16.41 -13.08
N GLN A 361 -31.92 -15.63 -14.16
CA GLN A 361 -31.73 -16.15 -15.51
C GLN A 361 -30.38 -16.86 -15.62
N LEU A 362 -29.31 -16.22 -15.14
CA LEU A 362 -27.97 -16.81 -15.17
C LEU A 362 -27.96 -18.16 -14.45
N LEU A 363 -28.45 -18.21 -13.21
CA LEU A 363 -28.50 -19.45 -12.43
C LEU A 363 -29.38 -20.52 -13.10
N SER A 364 -30.54 -20.13 -13.64
CA SER A 364 -31.46 -21.03 -14.33
C SER A 364 -30.79 -21.73 -15.52
N GLU A 365 -30.02 -21.00 -16.34
CA GLU A 365 -29.28 -21.57 -17.45
C GLU A 365 -28.18 -22.54 -16.99
N VAL A 366 -27.47 -22.23 -15.89
CA VAL A 366 -26.50 -23.15 -15.29
C VAL A 366 -27.15 -24.43 -14.77
N ILE A 367 -28.33 -24.33 -14.15
CA ILE A 367 -29.06 -25.50 -13.63
C ILE A 367 -29.54 -26.40 -14.79
N LYS A 368 -29.94 -25.83 -15.92
CA LYS A 368 -30.39 -26.58 -17.11
C LYS A 368 -29.26 -27.36 -17.79
N LEU A 369 -27.99 -27.00 -17.59
CA LEU A 369 -26.85 -27.71 -18.18
C LEU A 369 -26.90 -29.22 -17.94
N LYS A 370 -27.26 -29.67 -16.73
CA LYS A 370 -27.32 -31.10 -16.38
C LYS A 370 -28.21 -31.95 -17.31
N SER A 371 -29.18 -31.33 -17.98
CA SER A 371 -30.14 -32.00 -18.88
C SER A 371 -29.80 -31.85 -20.36
N LYS A 372 -28.75 -31.11 -20.71
CA LYS A 372 -28.37 -30.91 -22.11
C LYS A 372 -27.55 -32.08 -22.63
N SER A 373 -27.68 -32.37 -23.92
CA SER A 373 -26.99 -33.47 -24.59
C SER A 373 -25.47 -33.28 -24.71
N ASN A 374 -24.98 -32.05 -24.54
CA ASN A 374 -23.54 -31.72 -24.55
C ASN A 374 -22.88 -31.86 -23.16
N VAL A 375 -23.58 -32.39 -22.15
CA VAL A 375 -23.04 -32.59 -20.80
C VAL A 375 -23.03 -34.07 -20.42
N GLU A 376 -21.83 -34.62 -20.23
CA GLU A 376 -21.61 -35.99 -19.76
C GLU A 376 -21.56 -36.04 -18.23
N ASN A 377 -22.05 -37.13 -17.62
CA ASN A 377 -21.94 -37.41 -16.19
C ASN A 377 -21.21 -38.75 -15.96
N PRO A 378 -19.91 -38.84 -16.29
CA PRO A 378 -19.13 -40.05 -16.12
C PRO A 378 -19.05 -40.44 -14.64
N ASN A 379 -19.08 -41.75 -14.37
CA ASN A 379 -18.89 -42.25 -13.01
C ASN A 379 -17.41 -42.11 -12.57
N PRO A 380 -17.09 -42.20 -11.26
CA PRO A 380 -15.72 -42.00 -10.77
C PRO A 380 -14.65 -42.90 -11.41
N LYS A 381 -14.99 -44.16 -11.76
CA LYS A 381 -14.04 -45.08 -12.41
C LYS A 381 -13.76 -44.67 -13.84
N GLU A 382 -14.77 -44.17 -14.55
CA GLU A 382 -14.63 -43.66 -15.91
C GLU A 382 -13.79 -42.38 -15.93
N LEU A 383 -14.06 -41.45 -15.00
CA LEU A 383 -13.24 -40.25 -14.80
C LEU A 383 -11.77 -40.62 -14.62
N GLU A 384 -11.47 -41.50 -13.65
CA GLU A 384 -10.10 -41.94 -13.37
C GLU A 384 -9.42 -42.55 -14.59
N LYS A 385 -10.10 -43.47 -15.29
CA LYS A 385 -9.56 -44.12 -16.48
C LYS A 385 -9.25 -43.11 -17.59
N ARG A 386 -10.15 -42.16 -17.84
CA ARG A 386 -9.98 -41.13 -18.87
C ARG A 386 -8.89 -40.13 -18.50
N SER A 387 -8.78 -39.74 -17.23
CA SER A 387 -7.74 -38.82 -16.77
C SER A 387 -6.34 -39.42 -16.85
N LYS A 388 -6.16 -40.69 -16.47
CA LYS A 388 -4.84 -41.36 -16.52
C LYS A 388 -4.23 -41.40 -17.92
N LEU A 389 -5.02 -41.28 -19.00
CA LEU A 389 -4.51 -41.18 -20.38
C LEU A 389 -3.68 -39.91 -20.63
N TYR A 390 -3.85 -38.88 -19.80
CA TYR A 390 -3.21 -37.57 -19.95
C TYR A 390 -2.24 -37.24 -18.80
N GLY A 391 -2.12 -38.12 -17.80
CA GLY A 391 -1.23 -37.92 -16.66
C GLY A 391 0.09 -38.67 -16.83
N THR A 392 1.12 -38.18 -16.16
CA THR A 392 2.41 -38.89 -16.04
C THR A 392 2.38 -39.77 -14.81
N GLU A 393 2.50 -41.09 -15.00
CA GLU A 393 2.61 -42.04 -13.89
C GLU A 393 3.95 -41.87 -13.16
N THR A 394 3.92 -41.99 -11.83
CA THR A 394 5.11 -41.97 -10.98
C THR A 394 5.57 -43.40 -10.66
N LYS A 395 6.79 -43.54 -10.12
CA LYS A 395 7.32 -44.83 -9.64
C LYS A 395 6.48 -45.47 -8.53
N TRP A 396 5.56 -44.72 -7.93
CA TRP A 396 4.65 -45.18 -6.88
C TRP A 396 3.26 -45.56 -7.43
N GLY A 397 3.03 -45.49 -8.74
CA GLY A 397 1.72 -45.75 -9.36
C GLY A 397 0.70 -44.63 -9.19
N SER A 398 1.09 -43.50 -8.59
CA SER A 398 0.33 -42.26 -8.59
C SER A 398 0.48 -41.51 -9.92
N TYR A 399 -0.34 -40.48 -10.16
CA TYR A 399 -0.32 -39.71 -11.40
C TYR A 399 -0.09 -38.23 -11.14
N ASN A 400 0.70 -37.60 -12.01
CA ASN A 400 0.93 -36.17 -12.06
C ASN A 400 0.28 -35.55 -13.30
N PHE A 401 -0.47 -34.47 -13.11
CA PHE A 401 -1.04 -33.66 -14.18
C PHE A 401 -0.29 -32.33 -14.30
N VAL A 402 -0.32 -31.71 -15.47
CA VAL A 402 0.37 -30.44 -15.73
C VAL A 402 -0.64 -29.40 -16.21
N SER A 403 -0.73 -28.28 -15.50
CA SER A 403 -1.58 -27.15 -15.87
C SER A 403 -0.75 -26.07 -16.56
N SER A 404 -1.30 -25.35 -17.53
CA SER A 404 -0.63 -24.18 -18.12
C SER A 404 -0.58 -23.03 -17.11
N VAL A 405 -1.66 -22.82 -16.35
CA VAL A 405 -1.72 -21.85 -15.26
C VAL A 405 -1.21 -22.50 -13.98
N LYS A 406 -0.12 -21.99 -13.40
CA LYS A 406 0.54 -22.63 -12.23
C LYS A 406 0.00 -22.18 -10.87
N ASN A 407 -0.80 -21.11 -10.83
CA ASN A 407 -1.23 -20.44 -9.60
C ASN A 407 -2.63 -19.87 -9.75
N ARG A 408 -3.23 -19.44 -8.63
CA ARG A 408 -4.51 -18.72 -8.68
C ARG A 408 -4.38 -17.37 -9.38
N SER A 409 -5.42 -17.01 -10.11
CA SER A 409 -5.64 -15.75 -10.82
C SER A 409 -6.27 -14.70 -9.89
N ALA A 410 -5.67 -14.51 -8.70
CA ALA A 410 -6.23 -13.62 -7.68
C ALA A 410 -6.43 -12.16 -8.15
N PRO A 411 -5.48 -11.53 -8.92
CA PRO A 411 -5.70 -10.20 -9.48
C PRO A 411 -6.83 -10.11 -10.51
N LEU A 412 -7.25 -11.26 -11.07
CA LEU A 412 -8.29 -11.38 -12.11
C LEU A 412 -9.61 -11.92 -11.55
N THR A 413 -9.73 -11.99 -10.22
CA THR A 413 -10.95 -12.43 -9.54
C THR A 413 -11.79 -11.22 -9.15
N VAL A 414 -13.07 -11.24 -9.48
CA VAL A 414 -14.07 -10.23 -9.08
C VAL A 414 -15.25 -10.88 -8.37
N VAL A 415 -15.73 -10.24 -7.32
CA VAL A 415 -16.93 -10.64 -6.58
C VAL A 415 -18.09 -9.73 -7.02
N ILE A 416 -19.16 -10.33 -7.51
CA ILE A 416 -20.31 -9.66 -8.10
C ILE A 416 -21.54 -9.96 -7.24
N GLY A 417 -22.26 -8.91 -6.83
CA GLY A 417 -23.47 -9.02 -6.03
C GLY A 417 -23.84 -7.67 -5.41
N SER A 418 -24.65 -7.71 -4.35
CA SER A 418 -25.10 -6.51 -3.63
C SER A 418 -23.96 -5.63 -3.12
N GLU A 419 -24.28 -4.39 -2.76
CA GLU A 419 -23.32 -3.39 -2.26
C GLU A 419 -22.46 -3.90 -1.08
N LYS A 420 -23.04 -4.75 -0.23
CA LYS A 420 -22.34 -5.37 0.92
C LYS A 420 -21.19 -6.30 0.49
N LEU A 421 -21.22 -6.80 -0.74
CA LEU A 421 -20.22 -7.70 -1.32
C LEU A 421 -19.15 -6.96 -2.13
N GLN A 422 -19.41 -5.70 -2.47
CA GLN A 422 -18.53 -4.93 -3.34
C GLN A 422 -17.23 -4.58 -2.61
N ALA A 423 -16.10 -4.81 -3.28
CA ALA A 423 -14.80 -4.44 -2.76
C ALA A 423 -14.69 -2.92 -2.68
N LYS A 424 -14.26 -2.39 -1.53
CA LYS A 424 -14.06 -0.94 -1.31
C LYS A 424 -13.08 -0.31 -2.31
N HIS A 425 -12.13 -1.08 -2.82
CA HIS A 425 -11.14 -0.64 -3.80
C HIS A 425 -10.93 -1.72 -4.87
N LEU A 426 -11.25 -1.39 -6.12
CA LEU A 426 -10.99 -2.22 -7.29
C LEU A 426 -9.69 -1.79 -7.97
N THR A 427 -8.87 -2.76 -8.37
CA THR A 427 -7.72 -2.50 -9.24
C THR A 427 -8.17 -2.15 -10.65
N GLN A 428 -7.31 -1.50 -11.44
CA GLN A 428 -7.62 -1.14 -12.83
C GLN A 428 -8.07 -2.35 -13.67
N VAL A 429 -7.39 -3.49 -13.52
CA VAL A 429 -7.73 -4.73 -14.21
C VAL A 429 -9.11 -5.25 -13.81
N GLN A 430 -9.46 -5.19 -12.52
CA GLN A 430 -10.79 -5.58 -12.05
C GLN A 430 -11.88 -4.64 -12.57
N LYS A 431 -11.61 -3.32 -12.65
CA LYS A 431 -12.53 -2.36 -13.25
C LYS A 431 -12.80 -2.70 -14.72
N GLU A 432 -11.77 -3.05 -15.48
CA GLU A 432 -11.91 -3.50 -16.87
C GLU A 432 -12.74 -4.78 -17.02
N ILE A 433 -12.56 -5.74 -16.10
CA ILE A 433 -13.40 -6.95 -16.03
C ILE A 433 -14.86 -6.57 -15.81
N PHE A 434 -15.17 -5.69 -14.86
CA PHE A 434 -16.55 -5.24 -14.61
C PHE A 434 -17.16 -4.53 -15.83
N LEU A 435 -16.41 -3.65 -16.50
CA LEU A 435 -16.89 -2.95 -17.70
C LEU A 435 -17.22 -3.92 -18.86
N LYS A 436 -16.52 -5.05 -18.97
CA LYS A 436 -16.76 -6.10 -19.98
C LYS A 436 -17.74 -7.17 -19.51
N LEU A 437 -18.23 -7.13 -18.28
CA LEU A 437 -18.99 -8.20 -17.65
C LEU A 437 -20.28 -8.58 -18.40
N PRO A 438 -21.13 -7.63 -18.88
CA PRO A 438 -22.35 -7.98 -19.62
C PRO A 438 -22.06 -8.80 -20.89
N LYS A 439 -21.04 -8.38 -21.65
CA LYS A 439 -20.58 -9.10 -22.84
C LYS A 439 -20.05 -10.48 -22.45
N THR A 440 -19.22 -10.55 -21.40
CA THR A 440 -18.64 -11.81 -20.93
C THR A 440 -19.72 -12.81 -20.52
N ILE A 441 -20.75 -12.38 -19.77
CA ILE A 441 -21.87 -13.24 -19.39
C ILE A 441 -22.60 -13.77 -20.63
N LYS A 442 -22.88 -12.90 -21.62
CA LYS A 442 -23.51 -13.31 -22.88
C LYS A 442 -22.67 -14.35 -23.63
N ASP A 443 -21.36 -14.14 -23.72
CA ASP A 443 -20.44 -15.04 -24.40
C ASP A 443 -20.35 -16.39 -23.68
N VAL A 444 -20.31 -16.39 -22.34
CA VAL A 444 -20.37 -17.61 -21.53
C VAL A 444 -21.67 -18.37 -21.79
N LEU A 445 -22.83 -17.73 -21.71
CA LEU A 445 -24.12 -18.38 -21.96
C LEU A 445 -24.19 -19.00 -23.37
N ASN A 446 -23.67 -18.30 -24.39
CA ASN A 446 -23.56 -18.84 -25.74
C ASN A 446 -22.59 -20.04 -25.83
N TYR A 447 -21.52 -20.04 -25.04
CA TYR A 447 -20.59 -21.17 -24.96
C TYR A 447 -21.23 -22.39 -24.29
N LEU A 448 -22.02 -22.20 -23.24
CA LEU A 448 -22.74 -23.26 -22.54
C LEU A 448 -23.68 -24.08 -23.44
N GLU A 449 -24.18 -23.49 -24.54
CA GLU A 449 -24.99 -24.20 -25.54
C GLU A 449 -24.18 -25.12 -26.47
N LYS A 450 -22.86 -24.89 -26.60
CA LYS A 450 -22.03 -25.49 -27.65
C LYS A 450 -20.90 -26.37 -27.11
N GLY A 451 -20.27 -25.94 -26.02
CA GLY A 451 -19.11 -26.62 -25.44
C GLY A 451 -19.46 -28.02 -24.94
N SER A 452 -18.51 -28.94 -24.99
CA SER A 452 -18.67 -30.26 -24.39
C SER A 452 -18.28 -30.20 -22.92
N PHE A 453 -19.16 -30.60 -22.01
CA PHE A 453 -18.92 -30.53 -20.56
C PHE A 453 -18.97 -31.90 -19.90
N VAL A 454 -18.24 -32.00 -18.80
CA VAL A 454 -18.42 -33.04 -17.80
C VAL A 454 -18.95 -32.42 -16.52
N VAL A 455 -20.03 -32.99 -15.99
CA VAL A 455 -20.55 -32.62 -14.67
C VAL A 455 -20.02 -33.59 -13.61
N THR A 456 -19.63 -33.06 -12.45
CA THR A 456 -19.25 -33.86 -11.27
C THR A 456 -19.84 -33.23 -10.02
N LYS A 457 -20.53 -34.05 -9.20
CA LYS A 457 -21.26 -33.60 -8.00
C LYS A 457 -20.63 -34.18 -6.75
N ARG A 458 -20.20 -33.37 -5.81
CA ARG A 458 -19.64 -33.84 -4.53
C ARG A 458 -20.27 -33.10 -3.35
N ILE A 459 -20.20 -33.69 -2.18
CA ILE A 459 -20.65 -33.07 -0.92
C ILE A 459 -19.42 -32.57 -0.18
N MET A 460 -19.46 -31.33 0.26
CA MET A 460 -18.46 -30.75 1.14
C MET A 460 -18.85 -31.00 2.58
N GLY A 461 -17.94 -31.55 3.37
CA GLY A 461 -18.19 -31.97 4.76
C GLY A 461 -18.89 -33.32 4.87
N ASN A 462 -18.89 -33.85 6.10
CA ASN A 462 -19.57 -35.09 6.47
C ASN A 462 -20.15 -34.94 7.88
N ASN A 463 -21.25 -34.21 7.99
CA ASN A 463 -21.98 -33.94 9.23
C ASN A 463 -23.48 -33.73 8.91
N ASP A 464 -24.29 -33.56 9.93
CA ASP A 464 -25.75 -33.41 9.84
C ASP A 464 -26.22 -31.95 9.74
N HIS A 465 -25.32 -30.97 9.85
CA HIS A 465 -25.65 -29.56 9.96
C HIS A 465 -25.36 -28.76 8.68
N PHE A 466 -24.13 -28.83 8.16
CA PHE A 466 -23.65 -28.04 7.03
C PHE A 466 -22.87 -28.92 6.05
N THR A 467 -23.57 -29.39 5.03
CA THR A 467 -23.00 -30.23 3.96
C THR A 467 -23.47 -29.77 2.58
N PRO A 468 -22.94 -28.64 2.06
CA PRO A 468 -23.33 -28.13 0.77
C PRO A 468 -22.94 -29.08 -0.37
N ARG A 469 -23.77 -29.10 -1.43
CA ARG A 469 -23.51 -29.90 -2.63
C ARG A 469 -22.80 -29.07 -3.68
N CYS A 470 -21.56 -29.42 -3.97
CA CYS A 470 -20.71 -28.77 -4.95
C CYS A 470 -20.89 -29.44 -6.33
N ILE A 471 -21.30 -28.67 -7.33
CA ILE A 471 -21.60 -29.12 -8.70
C ILE A 471 -20.64 -28.41 -9.65
N LEU A 472 -19.67 -29.17 -10.17
CA LEU A 472 -18.68 -28.70 -11.14
C LEU A 472 -19.13 -29.05 -12.56
N TYR A 473 -19.22 -28.05 -13.44
CA TYR A 473 -19.26 -28.20 -14.89
C TYR A 473 -17.90 -27.82 -15.46
N CYS A 474 -17.15 -28.81 -15.92
CA CYS A 474 -15.85 -28.60 -16.55
C CYS A 474 -15.97 -28.77 -18.06
N SER A 475 -15.57 -27.76 -18.82
CA SER A 475 -15.43 -27.93 -20.25
C SER A 475 -14.34 -28.95 -20.56
N THR A 476 -14.61 -29.77 -21.56
CA THR A 476 -13.73 -30.85 -22.07
C THR A 476 -13.45 -30.69 -23.57
N HIS A 477 -13.67 -29.48 -24.11
CA HIS A 477 -13.24 -29.14 -25.46
C HIS A 477 -11.76 -29.47 -25.67
N ARG A 478 -10.94 -29.15 -24.65
CA ARG A 478 -9.63 -29.77 -24.42
C ARG A 478 -9.83 -31.09 -23.68
N LYS A 479 -9.62 -32.22 -24.36
CA LYS A 479 -9.93 -33.57 -23.83
C LYS A 479 -9.16 -33.91 -22.56
N GLU A 480 -7.95 -33.38 -22.45
CA GLU A 480 -7.09 -33.58 -21.29
C GLU A 480 -7.67 -32.96 -20.00
N MET A 481 -8.58 -31.97 -20.09
CA MET A 481 -9.21 -31.31 -18.93
C MET A 481 -10.08 -32.22 -18.07
N ILE A 482 -10.34 -33.45 -18.52
CA ILE A 482 -11.03 -34.49 -17.73
C ILE A 482 -10.32 -34.79 -16.39
N HIS A 483 -9.03 -34.47 -16.26
CA HIS A 483 -8.31 -34.58 -14.99
C HIS A 483 -8.84 -33.65 -13.89
N LEU A 484 -9.43 -32.50 -14.23
CA LEU A 484 -9.96 -31.54 -13.24
C LEU A 484 -11.19 -32.09 -12.50
N PRO A 485 -12.24 -32.62 -13.18
CA PRO A 485 -13.31 -33.37 -12.53
C PRO A 485 -12.83 -34.57 -11.71
N PHE A 486 -11.80 -35.29 -12.18
CA PHE A 486 -11.22 -36.41 -11.44
C PHE A 486 -10.51 -35.97 -10.15
N MET A 487 -9.71 -34.91 -10.20
CA MET A 487 -9.10 -34.33 -9.00
C MET A 487 -10.17 -33.84 -8.01
N PHE A 488 -11.23 -33.21 -8.53
CA PHE A 488 -12.37 -32.78 -7.73
C PHE A 488 -13.11 -33.96 -7.07
N ASP A 489 -13.32 -35.08 -7.79
CA ASP A 489 -13.87 -36.31 -7.24
C ASP A 489 -13.11 -36.80 -6.00
N LYS A 490 -11.79 -36.63 -6.03
CA LYS A 490 -10.89 -37.19 -5.00
C LYS A 490 -10.70 -36.26 -3.81
N SER A 491 -11.13 -35.00 -3.89
CA SER A 491 -11.04 -34.03 -2.79
C SER A 491 -12.26 -33.99 -1.88
N LEU A 492 -13.46 -34.29 -2.38
CA LEU A 492 -14.73 -34.16 -1.64
C LEU A 492 -15.51 -35.49 -1.53
N PHE A 493 -16.55 -35.51 -0.69
CA PHE A 493 -17.37 -36.70 -0.43
C PHE A 493 -18.35 -36.98 -1.57
N ARG A 494 -18.75 -38.25 -1.72
CA ARG A 494 -19.73 -38.59 -2.76
C ARG A 494 -21.15 -38.31 -2.26
N PRO A 495 -22.07 -37.88 -3.14
CA PRO A 495 -23.47 -37.65 -2.77
C PRO A 495 -24.21 -38.87 -2.24
N GLU A 496 -23.74 -40.07 -2.57
CA GLU A 496 -24.34 -41.32 -2.07
C GLU A 496 -23.88 -41.66 -0.65
N ASP A 497 -22.74 -41.12 -0.21
CA ASP A 497 -22.11 -41.43 1.08
C ASP A 497 -22.56 -40.47 2.20
N VAL A 498 -23.01 -39.25 1.84
CA VAL A 498 -23.29 -38.17 2.79
C VAL A 498 -24.61 -37.48 2.46
N LYS A 499 -25.48 -37.33 3.47
CA LYS A 499 -26.72 -36.56 3.33
C LYS A 499 -26.42 -35.07 3.13
N GLN A 500 -27.04 -34.47 2.13
CA GLN A 500 -26.98 -33.02 1.89
C GLN A 500 -27.86 -32.27 2.91
N ASN A 501 -27.23 -31.38 3.68
CA ASN A 501 -27.84 -30.43 4.62
C ASN A 501 -27.23 -29.04 4.37
N GLY A 502 -27.33 -28.56 3.13
CA GLY A 502 -26.74 -27.27 2.73
C GLY A 502 -27.10 -26.90 1.31
N PRO A 503 -26.75 -25.70 0.86
CA PRO A 503 -27.10 -25.20 -0.47
C PRO A 503 -26.38 -25.97 -1.59
N ASP A 504 -26.92 -25.84 -2.80
CA ASP A 504 -26.19 -26.19 -4.01
C ASP A 504 -25.21 -25.07 -4.35
N LEU A 505 -23.95 -25.44 -4.57
CA LEU A 505 -22.89 -24.53 -5.02
C LEU A 505 -22.49 -24.94 -6.43
N PHE A 506 -22.51 -24.01 -7.38
CA PHE A 506 -22.21 -24.25 -8.78
C PHE A 506 -20.86 -23.67 -9.17
N MET A 507 -20.09 -24.42 -9.94
CA MET A 507 -18.90 -23.90 -10.59
C MET A 507 -18.85 -24.30 -12.06
N ILE A 508 -18.60 -23.33 -12.93
CA ILE A 508 -18.28 -23.55 -14.34
C ILE A 508 -16.81 -23.24 -14.54
N ILE A 509 -16.07 -24.15 -15.17
CA ILE A 509 -14.69 -23.91 -15.58
C ILE A 509 -14.54 -24.16 -17.08
N ILE A 510 -13.99 -23.17 -17.78
CA ILE A 510 -13.72 -23.22 -19.23
C ILE A 510 -12.23 -22.93 -19.44
N PRO A 511 -11.37 -23.95 -19.36
CA PRO A 511 -9.91 -23.77 -19.41
C PRO A 511 -9.39 -23.18 -20.73
N GLU A 512 -10.05 -23.50 -21.84
CA GLU A 512 -9.71 -23.06 -23.20
C GLU A 512 -10.16 -21.64 -23.54
N TRP A 513 -10.74 -20.90 -22.58
CA TRP A 513 -11.02 -19.48 -22.80
C TRP A 513 -9.73 -18.72 -23.09
N HIS A 514 -9.80 -17.69 -23.93
CA HIS A 514 -8.62 -16.98 -24.38
C HIS A 514 -7.83 -16.38 -23.21
N GLU A 515 -6.52 -16.61 -23.15
CA GLU A 515 -5.68 -16.30 -21.97
C GLU A 515 -5.70 -14.81 -21.60
N VAL A 516 -5.74 -13.92 -22.60
CA VAL A 516 -5.80 -12.46 -22.39
C VAL A 516 -7.10 -12.00 -21.71
N ASP A 517 -8.15 -12.81 -21.77
CA ASP A 517 -9.47 -12.55 -21.17
C ASP A 517 -9.73 -13.47 -19.95
N ARG A 518 -8.67 -14.08 -19.39
CA ARG A 518 -8.75 -14.90 -18.17
C ARG A 518 -9.33 -14.09 -17.02
N GLN A 519 -10.34 -14.64 -16.36
CA GLN A 519 -11.04 -13.99 -15.26
C GLN A 519 -11.81 -15.02 -14.43
N ILE A 520 -11.99 -14.71 -13.15
CA ILE A 520 -12.77 -15.51 -12.21
C ILE A 520 -13.93 -14.65 -11.69
N LEU A 521 -15.15 -15.01 -12.08
CA LEU A 521 -16.37 -14.31 -11.72
C LEU A 521 -17.06 -15.06 -10.56
N VAL A 522 -17.24 -14.38 -9.43
CA VAL A 522 -17.83 -14.99 -8.22
C VAL A 522 -19.16 -14.30 -7.94
N PHE A 523 -20.24 -15.07 -7.83
CA PHE A 523 -21.59 -14.59 -7.56
C PHE A 523 -22.11 -15.22 -6.24
N PRO A 524 -21.74 -14.67 -5.07
CA PRO A 524 -22.02 -15.32 -3.77
C PRO A 524 -23.50 -15.54 -3.48
N GLU A 525 -24.35 -14.60 -3.85
CA GLU A 525 -25.79 -14.61 -3.52
C GLU A 525 -26.57 -15.71 -4.24
N ILE A 526 -26.06 -16.19 -5.38
CA ILE A 526 -26.64 -17.30 -6.15
C ILE A 526 -25.79 -18.58 -6.13
N GLY A 527 -24.74 -18.63 -5.30
CA GLY A 527 -23.92 -19.83 -5.15
C GLY A 527 -23.09 -20.19 -6.38
N LEU A 528 -22.78 -19.25 -7.29
CA LEU A 528 -22.14 -19.52 -8.58
C LEU A 528 -20.71 -18.97 -8.67
N THR A 529 -19.78 -19.75 -9.21
CA THR A 529 -18.45 -19.29 -9.65
C THR A 529 -18.21 -19.67 -11.12
N ILE A 530 -17.72 -18.75 -11.93
CA ILE A 530 -17.33 -19.00 -13.32
C ILE A 530 -15.83 -18.71 -13.46
N ALA A 531 -15.04 -19.71 -13.84
CA ALA A 531 -13.61 -19.62 -14.06
C ALA A 531 -13.29 -19.76 -15.55
N LEU A 532 -12.71 -18.73 -16.15
CA LEU A 532 -12.39 -18.68 -17.58
C LEU A 532 -10.89 -18.61 -17.78
N GLY A 533 -10.33 -19.47 -18.63
CA GLY A 533 -8.94 -19.38 -19.09
C GLY A 533 -7.92 -19.92 -18.09
N THR A 534 -8.33 -20.87 -17.25
CA THR A 534 -7.46 -21.52 -16.26
C THR A 534 -7.72 -23.02 -16.22
N ASP A 535 -6.65 -23.80 -16.23
CA ASP A 535 -6.62 -25.25 -16.03
C ASP A 535 -5.99 -25.64 -14.68
N TYR A 536 -5.85 -24.69 -13.75
CA TYR A 536 -5.29 -24.96 -12.42
C TYR A 536 -6.35 -25.50 -11.46
N TYR A 537 -6.16 -26.71 -10.93
CA TYR A 537 -7.09 -27.33 -9.98
C TYR A 537 -7.34 -26.49 -8.73
N GLY A 538 -6.33 -25.74 -8.28
CA GLY A 538 -6.47 -24.87 -7.12
C GLY A 538 -7.56 -23.79 -7.26
N GLU A 539 -7.98 -23.43 -8.47
CA GLU A 539 -9.15 -22.56 -8.69
C GLU A 539 -10.46 -23.27 -8.37
N ILE A 540 -10.61 -24.55 -8.72
CA ILE A 540 -11.79 -25.35 -8.38
C ILE A 540 -11.91 -25.49 -6.87
N LYS A 541 -10.84 -25.95 -6.22
CA LYS A 541 -10.81 -26.12 -4.77
C LYS A 541 -11.18 -24.83 -4.04
N LYS A 542 -10.45 -23.74 -4.33
CA LYS A 542 -10.65 -22.47 -3.63
C LYS A 542 -11.92 -21.74 -4.04
N GLY A 543 -12.45 -21.98 -5.24
CA GLY A 543 -13.74 -21.46 -5.69
C GLY A 543 -14.90 -22.00 -4.86
N PHE A 544 -14.99 -23.33 -4.70
CA PHE A 544 -16.00 -23.94 -3.84
C PHE A 544 -15.83 -23.56 -2.37
N LEU A 545 -14.59 -23.54 -1.85
CA LEU A 545 -14.35 -23.20 -0.45
C LEU A 545 -14.70 -21.75 -0.13
N ARG A 546 -14.39 -20.80 -1.03
CA ARG A 546 -14.85 -19.40 -0.91
C ARG A 546 -16.37 -19.33 -0.77
N MET A 547 -17.08 -20.05 -1.63
CA MET A 547 -18.53 -20.05 -1.63
C MET A 547 -19.10 -20.71 -0.36
N ALA A 548 -18.53 -21.83 0.07
CA ALA A 548 -18.94 -22.51 1.29
C ALA A 548 -18.71 -21.64 2.54
N MET A 549 -17.61 -20.90 2.63
CA MET A 549 -17.37 -19.96 3.73
C MET A 549 -18.41 -18.83 3.75
N TRP A 550 -18.78 -18.31 2.59
CA TRP A 550 -19.86 -17.33 2.47
C TRP A 550 -21.20 -17.89 2.98
N CYS A 551 -21.59 -19.10 2.57
CA CYS A 551 -22.82 -19.74 3.02
C CYS A 551 -22.78 -20.08 4.52
N ALA A 552 -21.65 -20.57 5.04
CA ALA A 552 -21.48 -20.84 6.46
C ALA A 552 -21.69 -19.58 7.31
N LYS A 553 -21.20 -18.43 6.83
CA LYS A 553 -21.46 -17.12 7.46
C LYS A 553 -22.94 -16.76 7.51
N GLN A 554 -23.71 -17.05 6.46
CA GLN A 554 -25.16 -16.84 6.45
C GLN A 554 -25.88 -17.74 7.47
N GLU A 555 -25.32 -18.91 7.75
CA GLU A 555 -25.79 -19.84 8.78
C GLU A 555 -25.22 -19.55 10.19
N LYS A 556 -24.64 -18.36 10.40
CA LYS A 556 -24.07 -17.90 11.69
C LYS A 556 -22.88 -18.73 12.18
N MET A 557 -22.19 -19.41 11.27
CA MET A 557 -20.87 -20.02 11.48
C MET A 557 -19.77 -19.11 10.93
N LEU A 558 -18.51 -19.42 11.23
CA LEU A 558 -17.38 -18.69 10.67
C LEU A 558 -16.50 -19.63 9.85
N GLY A 559 -16.41 -19.36 8.55
CA GLY A 559 -15.50 -20.06 7.65
C GLY A 559 -14.06 -19.61 7.87
N LEU A 560 -13.18 -20.54 8.24
CA LEU A 560 -11.78 -20.26 8.59
C LEU A 560 -10.83 -21.01 7.67
N HIS A 561 -9.77 -20.32 7.24
CA HIS A 561 -8.66 -20.93 6.49
C HIS A 561 -7.61 -21.47 7.47
N ALA A 562 -8.00 -22.48 8.25
CA ALA A 562 -7.20 -23.08 9.29
C ALA A 562 -7.16 -24.61 9.16
N GLY A 563 -6.04 -25.20 9.57
CA GLY A 563 -5.97 -26.62 9.87
C GLY A 563 -6.63 -26.92 11.20
N ALA A 564 -7.09 -28.16 11.37
CA ALA A 564 -7.73 -28.64 12.58
C ALA A 564 -7.27 -30.06 12.91
N LYS A 565 -7.07 -30.32 14.21
CA LYS A 565 -6.75 -31.64 14.74
C LYS A 565 -7.20 -31.77 16.19
N LEU A 566 -7.35 -32.99 16.67
CA LEU A 566 -7.42 -33.30 18.10
C LEU A 566 -6.00 -33.56 18.60
N ILE A 567 -5.65 -33.01 19.76
CA ILE A 567 -4.42 -33.33 20.47
C ILE A 567 -4.80 -34.02 21.78
N LYS A 568 -4.16 -35.17 22.06
CA LYS A 568 -4.16 -35.84 23.35
C LYS A 568 -2.78 -35.62 23.98
N ALA A 569 -2.73 -34.90 25.08
CA ALA A 569 -1.48 -34.58 25.75
C ALA A 569 -1.60 -34.88 27.24
N LYS A 570 -0.53 -35.36 27.84
CA LYS A 570 -0.47 -35.54 29.28
C LYS A 570 -0.19 -34.20 29.92
N ASP A 571 -1.17 -33.67 30.64
CA ASP A 571 -1.04 -32.38 31.32
C ASP A 571 -0.03 -32.50 32.47
N ALA A 572 0.94 -31.59 32.51
CA ALA A 572 2.07 -31.65 33.45
C ALA A 572 1.69 -31.31 34.89
N GLU A 573 0.53 -30.68 35.11
CA GLU A 573 0.05 -30.30 36.44
C GLU A 573 -0.84 -31.40 37.04
N THR A 574 -1.75 -31.94 36.23
CA THR A 574 -2.75 -32.94 36.65
C THR A 574 -2.33 -34.38 36.39
N GLU A 575 -1.31 -34.60 35.54
CA GLU A 575 -0.86 -35.92 35.05
C GLU A 575 -1.92 -36.70 34.25
N GLU A 576 -3.06 -36.09 33.94
CA GLU A 576 -4.15 -36.68 33.16
C GLU A 576 -3.95 -36.48 31.65
N ILE A 577 -4.48 -37.40 30.85
CA ILE A 577 -4.56 -37.20 29.40
C ILE A 577 -5.71 -36.24 29.10
N LYS A 578 -5.37 -35.04 28.65
CA LYS A 578 -6.30 -33.99 28.22
C LYS A 578 -6.48 -34.01 26.71
N ARG A 579 -7.68 -33.67 26.25
CA ARG A 579 -8.10 -33.66 24.85
C ARG A 579 -8.42 -32.24 24.41
N TYR A 580 -7.66 -31.73 23.45
CA TYR A 580 -7.83 -30.37 22.94
C TYR A 580 -8.20 -30.37 21.46
N SER A 581 -9.24 -29.63 21.09
CA SER A 581 -9.40 -29.20 19.70
C SER A 581 -8.31 -28.17 19.40
N THR A 582 -7.59 -28.35 18.30
CA THR A 582 -6.48 -27.45 17.94
C THR A 582 -6.71 -26.86 16.57
N LEU A 583 -6.77 -25.53 16.51
CA LEU A 583 -6.90 -24.74 15.29
C LEU A 583 -5.56 -24.13 14.92
N ILE A 584 -5.14 -24.29 13.66
CA ILE A 584 -3.83 -23.82 13.18
C ILE A 584 -4.05 -22.87 12.02
N PHE A 585 -3.90 -21.58 12.26
CA PHE A 585 -3.98 -20.52 11.26
C PHE A 585 -2.62 -20.29 10.63
N GLY A 586 -2.59 -19.92 9.35
CA GLY A 586 -1.35 -19.64 8.66
C GLY A 586 -1.57 -19.41 7.16
N LEU A 587 -0.78 -18.51 6.58
CA LEU A 587 -0.74 -18.37 5.13
C LEU A 587 -0.12 -19.60 4.45
N THR A 588 -0.33 -19.70 3.15
CA THR A 588 0.30 -20.74 2.35
C THR A 588 1.83 -20.72 2.55
N ALA A 589 2.43 -21.89 2.77
CA ALA A 589 3.86 -22.07 2.98
C ALA A 589 4.43 -21.40 4.27
N THR A 590 3.62 -21.25 5.32
CA THR A 590 4.10 -20.85 6.66
C THR A 590 4.17 -22.01 7.66
N GLY A 591 3.79 -23.23 7.29
CA GLY A 591 3.83 -24.41 8.16
C GLY A 591 2.47 -24.91 8.64
N LYS A 592 1.35 -24.32 8.19
CA LYS A 592 -0.02 -24.75 8.55
C LYS A 592 -0.27 -26.24 8.32
N THR A 593 -0.16 -26.72 7.08
CA THR A 593 -0.38 -28.15 6.76
C THR A 593 0.66 -29.04 7.45
N THR A 594 1.92 -28.58 7.53
CA THR A 594 3.00 -29.27 8.24
C THR A 594 2.58 -29.60 9.67
N HIS A 595 2.21 -28.59 10.47
CA HIS A 595 1.84 -28.78 11.87
C HIS A 595 0.46 -29.43 12.03
N SER A 596 -0.46 -29.22 11.09
CA SER A 596 -1.74 -29.95 11.09
C SER A 596 -1.53 -31.47 10.99
N CYS A 597 -0.54 -31.90 10.19
CA CYS A 597 -0.18 -33.30 9.97
C CYS A 597 1.08 -33.76 10.73
N HIS A 598 1.49 -33.07 11.78
CA HIS A 598 2.68 -33.43 12.58
C HIS A 598 2.28 -34.15 13.88
N THR A 599 3.11 -35.07 14.39
CA THR A 599 2.83 -35.76 15.68
C THR A 599 3.08 -34.87 16.89
N HIS A 600 3.94 -33.86 16.72
CA HIS A 600 4.46 -32.97 17.77
C HIS A 600 5.24 -33.71 18.85
N ASN A 601 5.81 -34.87 18.53
CA ASN A 601 6.60 -35.68 19.47
C ASN A 601 5.83 -35.99 20.76
N LEU A 602 4.50 -36.14 20.63
CA LEU A 602 3.55 -36.55 21.67
C LEU A 602 3.55 -38.08 21.74
N ASP A 603 4.63 -38.63 22.30
CA ASP A 603 4.96 -40.05 22.24
C ASP A 603 4.78 -40.78 23.58
N LEU A 604 4.30 -40.10 24.64
CA LEU A 604 4.04 -40.75 25.93
C LEU A 604 2.78 -41.66 25.87
N PRO A 605 2.67 -42.67 26.74
CA PRO A 605 1.46 -43.51 26.80
C PRO A 605 0.19 -42.69 26.99
N GLY A 606 -0.76 -42.84 26.05
CA GLY A 606 -2.03 -42.11 26.04
C GLY A 606 -1.99 -40.76 25.30
N GLU A 607 -0.81 -40.25 24.97
CA GLU A 607 -0.67 -39.09 24.08
C GLU A 607 -0.87 -39.46 22.61
N GLY A 608 -1.12 -38.44 21.80
CA GLY A 608 -1.20 -38.60 20.35
C GLY A 608 -1.96 -37.47 19.69
N ILE A 609 -2.18 -37.62 18.40
CA ILE A 609 -2.91 -36.66 17.58
C ILE A 609 -3.92 -37.36 16.69
N GLU A 610 -4.95 -36.63 16.30
CA GLU A 610 -5.92 -37.06 15.29
C GLU A 610 -6.15 -35.93 14.29
N ILE A 611 -5.70 -36.12 13.05
CA ILE A 611 -5.78 -35.11 11.99
C ILE A 611 -7.23 -35.03 11.49
N VAL A 612 -7.76 -33.81 11.39
CA VAL A 612 -9.15 -33.55 10.96
C VAL A 612 -9.16 -32.86 9.61
N GLN A 613 -8.52 -31.69 9.49
CA GLN A 613 -8.42 -30.86 8.27
C GLN A 613 -7.07 -30.15 8.20
N ASP A 614 -6.62 -29.79 7.00
CA ASP A 614 -5.38 -29.03 6.81
C ASP A 614 -5.60 -27.58 6.34
N ASP A 615 -6.80 -27.25 5.83
CA ASP A 615 -6.97 -26.04 5.05
C ASP A 615 -8.21 -25.19 5.40
N PHE A 616 -9.41 -25.79 5.44
CA PHE A 616 -10.65 -25.06 5.76
C PHE A 616 -11.60 -25.80 6.68
N ILE A 617 -12.20 -25.03 7.57
CA ILE A 617 -13.20 -25.47 8.53
C ILE A 617 -14.29 -24.40 8.72
N ALA A 618 -15.43 -24.81 9.27
CA ALA A 618 -16.43 -23.89 9.80
C ALA A 618 -16.48 -23.99 11.34
N LEU A 619 -16.27 -22.87 12.02
CA LEU A 619 -16.39 -22.77 13.49
C LEU A 619 -17.83 -22.41 13.86
N ARG A 620 -18.40 -23.17 14.80
CA ARG A 620 -19.72 -22.92 15.40
C ARG A 620 -19.59 -22.22 16.76
N LYS A 621 -20.70 -21.64 17.23
CA LYS A 621 -20.75 -20.88 18.50
C LYS A 621 -20.49 -21.74 19.74
N ASP A 622 -20.78 -23.03 19.67
CA ASP A 622 -20.51 -24.02 20.73
C ASP A 622 -19.05 -24.54 20.72
N GLY A 623 -18.21 -23.99 19.85
CA GLY A 623 -16.81 -24.38 19.69
C GLY A 623 -16.61 -25.65 18.85
N SER A 624 -17.67 -26.30 18.37
CA SER A 624 -17.54 -27.40 17.42
C SER A 624 -17.02 -26.91 16.07
N ILE A 625 -16.30 -27.81 15.39
CA ILE A 625 -15.63 -27.51 14.12
C ILE A 625 -16.11 -28.49 13.08
N LEU A 626 -16.66 -27.97 11.98
CA LEU A 626 -17.10 -28.76 10.84
C LEU A 626 -16.03 -28.71 9.74
N GLY A 627 -15.44 -29.84 9.40
CA GLY A 627 -14.47 -29.93 8.31
C GLY A 627 -15.13 -30.09 6.95
N THR A 628 -14.36 -29.81 5.90
CA THR A 628 -14.91 -29.57 4.56
C THR A 628 -14.47 -30.61 3.54
N GLU A 629 -13.23 -31.10 3.61
CA GLU A 629 -12.63 -31.91 2.55
C GLU A 629 -12.28 -33.33 3.03
N ARG A 630 -12.26 -34.30 2.12
CA ARG A 630 -11.75 -35.66 2.39
C ARG A 630 -10.34 -35.91 1.86
N GLY A 631 -9.80 -34.99 1.09
CA GLY A 631 -8.43 -35.02 0.58
C GLY A 631 -7.74 -33.69 0.82
N PHE A 632 -6.47 -33.72 1.22
CA PHE A 632 -5.67 -32.54 1.54
C PHE A 632 -4.87 -32.09 0.32
N PHE A 633 -4.99 -30.82 -0.07
CA PHE A 633 -4.33 -30.25 -1.26
C PHE A 633 -3.06 -29.49 -0.86
N LEU A 634 -2.02 -30.26 -0.61
CA LEU A 634 -0.75 -29.80 -0.06
C LEU A 634 0.19 -29.27 -1.15
N LYS A 635 1.06 -28.33 -0.78
CA LYS A 635 2.23 -27.93 -1.57
C LYS A 635 3.38 -28.92 -1.38
N THR A 636 3.94 -29.45 -2.45
CA THR A 636 4.91 -30.56 -2.37
C THR A 636 6.36 -30.14 -2.17
N GLU A 637 6.68 -28.86 -2.42
CA GLU A 637 8.00 -28.29 -2.18
C GLU A 637 8.45 -28.50 -0.72
N GLY A 638 9.65 -29.03 -0.53
CA GLY A 638 10.25 -29.23 0.80
C GLY A 638 9.83 -30.51 1.53
N ILE A 639 8.99 -31.37 0.93
CA ILE A 639 8.61 -32.64 1.53
C ILE A 639 9.84 -33.55 1.67
N SER A 640 10.12 -33.95 2.91
CA SER A 640 11.18 -34.92 3.24
C SER A 640 10.70 -35.99 4.23
N PRO A 641 11.22 -37.23 4.12
CA PRO A 641 10.89 -38.30 5.04
C PRO A 641 11.41 -38.07 6.46
N GLU A 642 12.43 -37.23 6.65
CA GLU A 642 13.02 -36.96 7.96
C GLU A 642 12.13 -36.02 8.78
N ILE A 643 11.66 -34.93 8.16
CA ILE A 643 10.98 -33.82 8.84
C ILE A 643 9.45 -33.98 8.79
N GLN A 644 8.92 -34.58 7.73
CA GLN A 644 7.47 -34.66 7.49
C GLN A 644 7.01 -36.11 7.25
N LYS A 645 7.41 -37.02 8.13
CA LYS A 645 7.17 -38.48 8.03
C LYS A 645 5.73 -38.85 7.62
N LEU A 646 4.72 -38.33 8.32
CA LEU A 646 3.32 -38.64 8.03
C LEU A 646 2.91 -38.20 6.62
N ILE A 647 3.27 -36.98 6.24
CA ILE A 647 3.00 -36.46 4.89
C ILE A 647 3.75 -37.28 3.83
N TYR A 648 5.04 -37.55 4.03
CA TYR A 648 5.88 -38.32 3.10
C TYR A 648 5.28 -39.72 2.85
N ASN A 649 4.84 -40.40 3.92
CA ASN A 649 4.22 -41.72 3.83
C ASN A 649 2.95 -41.72 2.98
N VAL A 650 2.19 -40.63 2.98
CA VAL A 650 0.95 -40.51 2.21
C VAL A 650 1.23 -40.08 0.77
N VAL A 651 2.09 -39.08 0.53
CA VAL A 651 2.36 -38.63 -0.85
C VAL A 651 3.02 -39.73 -1.71
N THR A 652 3.67 -40.70 -1.08
CA THR A 652 4.27 -41.86 -1.75
C THR A 652 3.29 -43.01 -2.02
N LYS A 653 1.99 -42.84 -1.72
CA LYS A 653 0.94 -43.83 -2.04
C LYS A 653 0.44 -43.69 -3.49
N PRO A 654 -0.02 -44.79 -4.13
CA PRO A 654 -0.63 -44.76 -5.45
C PRO A 654 -1.91 -43.90 -5.52
N SER A 655 -2.58 -43.70 -4.39
CA SER A 655 -3.82 -42.91 -4.28
C SER A 655 -3.59 -41.40 -4.31
N THR A 656 -2.35 -40.94 -4.17
CA THR A 656 -2.00 -39.52 -4.28
C THR A 656 -2.10 -39.03 -5.72
N ILE A 657 -2.59 -37.79 -5.91
CA ILE A 657 -2.66 -37.15 -7.23
C ILE A 657 -1.83 -35.89 -7.21
N PHE A 658 -0.88 -35.77 -8.11
CA PHE A 658 0.01 -34.62 -8.22
C PHE A 658 -0.43 -33.65 -9.32
N GLU A 659 -0.08 -32.39 -9.14
CA GLU A 659 -0.21 -31.34 -10.15
C GLU A 659 1.09 -30.53 -10.18
N ASN A 660 1.69 -30.40 -11.37
CA ASN A 660 2.91 -29.65 -11.63
C ASN A 660 4.16 -30.10 -10.86
N VAL A 661 4.22 -31.33 -10.36
CA VAL A 661 5.42 -31.88 -9.74
C VAL A 661 6.37 -32.37 -10.83
N MET A 662 7.68 -32.18 -10.64
CA MET A 662 8.69 -32.68 -11.58
C MET A 662 8.80 -34.20 -11.48
N ILE A 663 8.47 -34.87 -12.58
CA ILE A 663 8.59 -36.33 -12.76
C ILE A 663 9.56 -36.56 -13.93
N ASP A 664 10.61 -37.35 -13.72
CA ASP A 664 11.54 -37.67 -14.81
C ASP A 664 11.02 -38.78 -15.74
N TYR A 665 11.73 -39.02 -16.85
CA TYR A 665 11.41 -40.06 -17.82
C TYR A 665 11.50 -41.50 -17.26
N ARG A 666 12.06 -41.68 -16.06
CA ARG A 666 12.15 -42.95 -15.32
C ARG A 666 11.10 -43.01 -14.21
N HIS A 667 10.13 -42.10 -14.21
CA HIS A 667 9.04 -41.98 -13.24
C HIS A 667 9.45 -41.57 -11.83
N ASN A 668 10.69 -41.09 -11.60
CA ASN A 668 11.09 -40.58 -10.29
C ASN A 668 10.47 -39.21 -10.02
N VAL A 669 10.13 -38.98 -8.75
CA VAL A 669 9.49 -37.75 -8.28
C VAL A 669 10.51 -36.87 -7.57
N TYR A 670 10.59 -35.60 -7.95
CA TYR A 670 11.52 -34.63 -7.37
C TYR A 670 10.76 -33.48 -6.72
N PHE A 671 10.54 -33.58 -5.40
CA PHE A 671 9.78 -32.57 -4.64
C PHE A 671 10.51 -31.22 -4.47
N LEU A 672 11.83 -31.19 -4.60
CA LEU A 672 12.64 -29.96 -4.50
C LEU A 672 12.94 -29.33 -5.86
N ASP A 673 12.54 -29.97 -6.96
CA ASP A 673 12.82 -29.46 -8.30
C ASP A 673 11.71 -28.49 -8.73
N GLU A 674 12.04 -27.20 -8.73
CA GLU A 674 11.14 -26.12 -9.09
C GLU A 674 11.17 -25.75 -10.59
N THR A 675 11.85 -26.54 -11.44
CA THR A 675 12.01 -26.25 -12.88
C THR A 675 10.68 -25.98 -13.59
N LEU A 676 9.62 -26.72 -13.23
CA LEU A 676 8.28 -26.50 -13.78
C LEU A 676 7.53 -25.37 -13.05
N THR A 677 7.66 -25.33 -11.72
CA THR A 677 7.09 -24.30 -10.85
C THR A 677 7.50 -24.57 -9.39
N GLY A 678 7.68 -23.51 -8.60
CA GLY A 678 7.73 -23.60 -7.14
C GLY A 678 6.37 -23.86 -6.48
N ASN A 679 5.29 -24.14 -7.22
CA ASN A 679 3.95 -24.43 -6.68
C ASN A 679 3.45 -25.83 -7.08
N GLY A 680 4.33 -26.84 -7.04
CA GLY A 680 3.91 -28.24 -7.14
C GLY A 680 2.91 -28.61 -6.04
N ARG A 681 1.89 -29.41 -6.38
CA ARG A 681 0.78 -29.76 -5.48
C ARG A 681 0.50 -31.26 -5.47
N GLY A 682 -0.07 -31.72 -4.36
CA GLY A 682 -0.52 -33.10 -4.18
C GLY A 682 -1.84 -33.17 -3.42
N ILE A 683 -2.80 -33.94 -3.95
CA ILE A 683 -4.03 -34.34 -3.25
C ILE A 683 -3.73 -35.65 -2.52
N MET A 684 -3.55 -35.55 -1.21
CA MET A 684 -3.40 -36.69 -0.30
C MET A 684 -4.78 -37.17 0.15
N GLN A 685 -5.05 -38.47 0.05
CA GLN A 685 -6.27 -39.02 0.63
C GLN A 685 -6.16 -39.08 2.15
N ARG A 686 -7.11 -38.47 2.85
CA ARG A 686 -7.10 -38.38 4.32
C ARG A 686 -7.01 -39.75 5.00
N THR A 687 -7.65 -40.76 4.42
CA THR A 687 -7.65 -42.14 4.94
C THR A 687 -6.28 -42.82 4.92
N GLU A 688 -5.32 -42.32 4.14
CA GLU A 688 -3.96 -42.88 4.04
C GLU A 688 -3.06 -42.51 5.23
N PHE A 689 -3.49 -41.57 6.08
CA PHE A 689 -2.78 -41.20 7.31
C PHE A 689 -2.87 -42.28 8.42
N GLY A 690 -3.66 -43.34 8.20
CA GLY A 690 -3.76 -44.47 9.13
C GLY A 690 -4.29 -44.04 10.50
N GLU A 691 -3.67 -44.54 11.57
CA GLU A 691 -4.08 -44.26 12.97
C GLU A 691 -3.97 -42.79 13.38
N ALA A 692 -3.22 -41.97 12.62
CA ALA A 692 -3.10 -40.55 12.89
C ALA A 692 -4.33 -39.74 12.47
N ILE A 693 -5.34 -40.37 11.86
CA ILE A 693 -6.54 -39.69 11.40
C ILE A 693 -7.68 -39.75 12.42
N HIS A 694 -8.41 -38.64 12.58
CA HIS A 694 -9.67 -38.66 13.33
C HIS A 694 -10.70 -39.53 12.60
N GLU A 695 -11.73 -40.03 13.26
CA GLU A 695 -12.75 -40.84 12.59
C GLU A 695 -13.55 -40.03 11.56
N THR A 696 -13.92 -38.80 11.93
CA THR A 696 -14.69 -37.87 11.08
C THR A 696 -13.87 -36.62 10.73
N VAL A 697 -14.38 -35.82 9.78
CA VAL A 697 -13.80 -34.50 9.47
C VAL A 697 -14.27 -33.41 10.42
N ASN A 698 -14.92 -33.74 11.54
CA ASN A 698 -15.43 -32.75 12.49
C ASN A 698 -14.78 -32.92 13.87
N LEU A 699 -14.74 -31.84 14.65
CA LEU A 699 -14.42 -31.89 16.07
C LEU A 699 -15.66 -31.55 16.90
N PRO A 700 -15.82 -32.18 18.08
CA PRO A 700 -16.98 -31.98 18.93
C PRO A 700 -17.01 -30.59 19.54
N GLU A 701 -18.12 -30.28 20.19
CA GLU A 701 -18.30 -29.06 21.00
C GLU A 701 -17.24 -28.97 22.10
N ILE A 702 -16.91 -27.75 22.52
CA ILE A 702 -15.84 -27.52 23.50
C ILE A 702 -16.15 -28.16 24.87
N GLU A 703 -17.43 -28.37 25.19
CA GLU A 703 -17.83 -29.00 26.46
C GLU A 703 -17.50 -30.50 26.52
N ALA A 704 -17.40 -31.17 25.37
CA ALA A 704 -16.98 -32.56 25.30
C ALA A 704 -15.45 -32.74 25.35
N LEU A 705 -14.71 -31.64 25.50
CA LEU A 705 -13.26 -31.57 25.48
C LEU A 705 -12.74 -30.82 26.72
N ASP A 706 -11.44 -30.99 26.98
CA ASP A 706 -10.75 -30.25 28.05
C ASP A 706 -10.43 -28.81 27.63
N GLY A 707 -10.46 -28.51 26.32
CA GLY A 707 -10.38 -27.15 25.82
C GLY A 707 -10.11 -27.04 24.32
N MET A 708 -9.83 -25.82 23.90
CA MET A 708 -9.47 -25.44 22.54
C MET A 708 -8.15 -24.67 22.54
N ILE A 709 -7.21 -25.10 21.69
CA ILE A 709 -5.93 -24.43 21.44
C ILE A 709 -6.01 -23.73 20.08
N ILE A 710 -5.78 -22.43 20.07
CA ILE A 710 -5.71 -21.63 18.84
C ILE A 710 -4.26 -21.22 18.60
N LEU A 711 -3.67 -21.71 17.51
CA LEU A 711 -2.30 -21.41 17.08
C LEU A 711 -2.36 -20.48 15.86
N LEU A 712 -1.89 -19.24 16.03
CA LEU A 712 -1.77 -18.24 14.98
C LEU A 712 -0.34 -18.23 14.45
N ILE A 713 -0.10 -18.90 13.31
CA ILE A 713 1.22 -18.88 12.69
C ILE A 713 1.46 -17.52 12.05
N THR A 714 2.55 -16.87 12.48
CA THR A 714 3.21 -15.82 11.72
C THR A 714 4.52 -16.35 11.15
N ARG A 715 5.00 -15.75 10.06
CA ARG A 715 6.36 -15.99 9.58
C ARG A 715 7.06 -14.65 9.49
N ARG A 716 7.96 -14.38 10.44
CA ARG A 716 8.77 -13.17 10.55
C ARG A 716 10.20 -13.55 10.92
N ASN A 717 11.16 -12.77 10.45
CA ASN A 717 12.58 -13.07 10.61
C ASN A 717 13.31 -12.09 11.53
N THR A 718 12.62 -11.01 11.93
CA THR A 718 13.21 -9.86 12.61
C THR A 718 13.04 -9.98 14.12
N ILE A 719 12.01 -9.35 14.70
CA ILE A 719 11.90 -9.11 16.14
C ILE A 719 10.69 -9.78 16.81
N VAL A 720 9.87 -10.50 16.03
CA VAL A 720 8.66 -11.15 16.59
C VAL A 720 9.07 -12.39 17.39
N PRO A 721 8.60 -12.56 18.65
CA PRO A 721 8.92 -13.72 19.47
C PRO A 721 8.57 -15.04 18.79
N ILE A 722 9.36 -16.08 19.08
CA ILE A 722 9.17 -17.43 18.52
C ILE A 722 7.82 -18.03 18.94
N ALA A 723 7.38 -17.78 20.16
CA ALA A 723 6.04 -18.12 20.62
C ALA A 723 5.57 -17.08 21.64
N ALA A 724 4.27 -16.80 21.64
CA ALA A 724 3.63 -15.89 22.58
C ALA A 724 2.26 -16.44 23.01
N LYS A 725 1.98 -16.45 24.30
CA LYS A 725 0.64 -16.70 24.85
C LYS A 725 -0.16 -15.39 24.80
N LEU A 726 -1.36 -15.47 24.26
CA LEU A 726 -2.21 -14.33 23.94
C LEU A 726 -3.48 -14.33 24.79
N THR A 727 -3.98 -13.15 25.13
CA THR A 727 -5.39 -12.99 25.54
C THR A 727 -6.31 -13.17 24.33
N ILE A 728 -7.62 -13.30 24.58
CA ILE A 728 -8.64 -13.38 23.53
C ILE A 728 -8.59 -12.15 22.60
N GLU A 729 -8.44 -10.96 23.17
CA GLU A 729 -8.35 -9.69 22.42
C GLU A 729 -7.07 -9.64 21.57
N GLN A 730 -5.94 -10.09 22.12
CA GLN A 730 -4.68 -10.21 21.38
C GLN A 730 -4.75 -11.26 20.26
N ALA A 731 -5.47 -12.36 20.48
CA ALA A 731 -5.70 -13.39 19.46
C ALA A 731 -6.56 -12.84 18.30
N ALA A 732 -7.61 -12.09 18.61
CA ALA A 732 -8.41 -11.39 17.61
C ALA A 732 -7.59 -10.33 16.86
N LEU A 733 -6.66 -9.63 17.54
CA LEU A 733 -5.73 -8.70 16.91
C LEU A 733 -4.76 -9.41 15.96
N ALA A 734 -4.17 -10.53 16.40
CA ALA A 734 -3.30 -11.36 15.56
C ALA A 734 -4.07 -11.93 14.35
N PHE A 735 -5.33 -12.34 14.53
CA PHE A 735 -6.23 -12.73 13.46
C PHE A 735 -6.49 -11.57 12.49
N ALA A 736 -6.77 -10.37 12.99
CA ALA A 736 -6.98 -9.17 12.16
C ALA A 736 -5.73 -8.80 11.35
N LEU A 737 -4.54 -8.93 11.94
CA LEU A 737 -3.29 -8.70 11.23
C LEU A 737 -3.02 -9.79 10.20
N GLY A 738 -3.22 -11.05 10.57
CA GLY A 738 -2.87 -12.23 9.77
C GLY A 738 -1.51 -12.06 9.10
N GLU A 739 -0.52 -11.66 9.90
CA GLU A 739 0.76 -11.14 9.44
C GLU A 739 1.76 -12.25 9.13
N SER A 740 2.53 -12.04 8.07
CA SER A 740 3.60 -12.93 7.61
C SER A 740 4.56 -12.13 6.73
N ILE A 741 5.51 -12.82 6.11
CA ILE A 741 6.28 -12.34 4.96
C ILE A 741 5.88 -13.10 3.68
N HIS A 742 6.07 -12.45 2.54
CA HIS A 742 6.10 -13.12 1.24
C HIS A 742 7.23 -14.15 1.24
N THR A 743 6.91 -15.39 0.85
CA THR A 743 7.90 -16.46 0.70
C THR A 743 8.45 -16.47 -0.72
N SER A 744 9.69 -16.95 -0.90
CA SER A 744 10.32 -17.13 -2.22
C SER A 744 9.44 -17.95 -3.17
N GLY A 745 8.78 -18.98 -2.65
CA GLY A 745 7.85 -19.82 -3.42
C GLY A 745 6.48 -19.19 -3.72
N SER A 746 6.27 -17.88 -3.48
CA SER A 746 5.07 -17.12 -3.85
C SER A 746 5.35 -16.09 -4.95
N ASP A 747 6.29 -15.17 -4.71
CA ASP A 747 6.93 -14.30 -5.71
C ASP A 747 8.38 -14.08 -5.25
N PRO A 748 9.38 -14.68 -5.91
CA PRO A 748 10.78 -14.56 -5.53
C PRO A 748 11.27 -13.11 -5.41
N ARG A 749 10.68 -12.18 -6.18
CA ARG A 749 11.07 -10.76 -6.19
C ARG A 749 10.62 -10.00 -4.96
N ARG A 750 9.61 -10.53 -4.25
CA ARG A 750 8.98 -9.92 -3.08
C ARG A 750 9.28 -10.68 -1.80
N ALA A 751 10.13 -11.72 -1.87
CA ALA A 751 10.47 -12.53 -0.72
C ALA A 751 11.01 -11.67 0.45
N GLY A 752 10.49 -11.90 1.65
CA GLY A 752 10.82 -11.11 2.84
C GLY A 752 9.94 -9.88 3.08
N GLU A 753 9.17 -9.41 2.09
CA GLU A 753 8.24 -8.28 2.29
C GLU A 753 7.09 -8.65 3.23
N SER A 754 6.74 -7.73 4.14
CA SER A 754 5.56 -7.83 5.01
C SER A 754 4.27 -8.06 4.20
N ILE A 755 3.51 -9.10 4.53
CA ILE A 755 2.16 -9.33 4.03
C ILE A 755 1.17 -9.48 5.20
N ARG A 756 -0.02 -8.91 5.06
CA ARG A 756 -1.09 -8.94 6.08
C ARG A 756 -2.42 -9.26 5.43
N ILE A 757 -3.02 -10.38 5.84
CA ILE A 757 -4.30 -10.87 5.32
C ILE A 757 -5.14 -11.34 6.49
N VAL A 758 -6.23 -10.64 6.80
CA VAL A 758 -7.18 -11.00 7.87
C VAL A 758 -7.49 -12.50 7.89
N GLY A 759 -7.35 -13.12 9.06
CA GLY A 759 -7.56 -14.54 9.31
C GLY A 759 -6.64 -15.48 8.53
N THR A 760 -5.56 -14.95 7.94
CA THR A 760 -4.76 -15.63 6.92
C THR A 760 -5.61 -16.17 5.76
N ASN A 761 -6.76 -15.53 5.52
CA ASN A 761 -7.81 -16.00 4.61
C ASN A 761 -7.97 -15.01 3.43
N PRO A 762 -7.33 -15.25 2.27
CA PRO A 762 -7.47 -14.39 1.10
C PRO A 762 -8.81 -14.58 0.37
N PHE A 763 -9.73 -15.39 0.91
CA PHE A 763 -10.99 -15.77 0.28
C PHE A 763 -12.21 -15.18 0.99
N ILE A 764 -12.01 -14.29 1.97
CA ILE A 764 -13.12 -13.58 2.64
C ILE A 764 -13.95 -12.83 1.60
N VAL A 765 -15.27 -13.00 1.67
CA VAL A 765 -16.27 -12.30 0.89
C VAL A 765 -16.97 -11.30 1.80
N GLY A 766 -17.05 -10.03 1.37
CA GLY A 766 -17.60 -8.93 2.18
C GLY A 766 -16.56 -8.21 3.05
N ASP A 767 -17.02 -7.56 4.12
CA ASP A 767 -16.15 -6.73 4.98
C ASP A 767 -15.26 -7.60 5.87
N LYS A 768 -13.94 -7.36 5.81
CA LYS A 768 -12.95 -8.06 6.62
C LYS A 768 -13.02 -7.68 8.10
N ALA A 769 -13.44 -6.46 8.43
CA ALA A 769 -13.61 -6.05 9.83
C ALA A 769 -14.75 -6.82 10.50
N GLU A 770 -15.79 -7.16 9.75
CA GLU A 770 -16.89 -8.01 10.21
C GLU A 770 -16.38 -9.40 10.60
N GLU A 771 -15.48 -10.01 9.80
CA GLU A 771 -14.91 -11.32 10.14
C GLU A 771 -14.04 -11.31 11.38
N VAL A 772 -13.28 -10.23 11.61
CA VAL A 772 -12.53 -10.06 12.86
C VAL A 772 -13.49 -10.04 14.06
N ASN A 773 -14.59 -9.30 13.94
CA ASN A 773 -15.57 -9.17 15.02
C ASN A 773 -16.34 -10.47 15.25
N ILE A 774 -16.71 -11.21 14.19
CA ILE A 774 -17.36 -12.52 14.33
C ILE A 774 -16.40 -13.50 15.01
N PHE A 775 -15.13 -13.56 14.59
CA PHE A 775 -14.11 -14.38 15.23
C PHE A 775 -14.00 -14.06 16.73
N TYR A 776 -13.76 -12.79 17.06
CA TYR A 776 -13.65 -12.31 18.44
C TYR A 776 -14.88 -12.68 19.28
N ASN A 777 -16.09 -12.40 18.77
CA ASN A 777 -17.33 -12.69 19.49
C ASN A 777 -17.55 -14.19 19.71
N MET A 778 -17.20 -15.04 18.73
CA MET A 778 -17.30 -16.49 18.88
C MET A 778 -16.37 -16.99 19.98
N ILE A 779 -15.07 -16.67 19.92
CA ILE A 779 -14.12 -17.16 20.92
C ILE A 779 -14.36 -16.55 22.31
N LYS A 780 -14.83 -15.30 22.40
CA LYS A 780 -15.17 -14.65 23.68
C LYS A 780 -16.44 -15.23 24.31
N SER A 781 -17.32 -15.85 23.53
CA SER A 781 -18.54 -16.49 24.03
C SER A 781 -18.33 -17.91 24.57
N LEU A 782 -17.16 -18.51 24.33
CA LEU A 782 -16.78 -19.81 24.87
C LEU A 782 -16.26 -19.69 26.31
N PRO A 783 -16.22 -20.77 27.10
CA PRO A 783 -15.64 -20.74 28.44
C PRO A 783 -14.18 -20.28 28.41
N GLU A 784 -13.89 -19.16 29.08
CA GLU A 784 -12.60 -18.46 29.00
C GLU A 784 -11.42 -19.32 29.52
N ASP A 785 -11.68 -20.21 30.49
CA ASP A 785 -10.73 -21.18 31.03
C ASP A 785 -10.40 -22.31 30.05
N LYS A 786 -11.28 -22.60 29.09
CA LYS A 786 -11.10 -23.64 28.07
C LYS A 786 -10.45 -23.16 26.78
N VAL A 787 -10.38 -21.85 26.52
CA VAL A 787 -9.83 -21.30 25.25
C VAL A 787 -8.41 -20.75 25.47
N ARG A 788 -7.42 -21.36 24.82
CA ARG A 788 -6.01 -20.98 24.94
C ARG A 788 -5.46 -20.53 23.59
N CYS A 789 -5.06 -19.27 23.49
CA CYS A 789 -4.59 -18.66 22.25
C CYS A 789 -3.09 -18.40 22.28
N PHE A 790 -2.42 -18.70 21.16
CA PHE A 790 -0.99 -18.51 21.00
C PHE A 790 -0.65 -17.99 19.61
N GLN A 791 0.37 -17.15 19.51
CA GLN A 791 1.04 -16.83 18.25
C GLN A 791 2.36 -17.56 18.21
N ILE A 792 2.64 -18.23 17.08
CA ILE A 792 3.88 -18.97 16.86
C ILE A 792 4.56 -18.44 15.60
N ASN A 793 5.84 -18.07 15.71
CA ASN A 793 6.63 -17.54 14.61
C ASN A 793 7.47 -18.65 13.98
N THR A 794 7.04 -19.17 12.82
CA THR A 794 7.75 -20.20 12.05
C THR A 794 8.85 -19.63 11.15
N GLY A 795 9.13 -18.33 11.25
CA GLY A 795 10.20 -17.66 10.53
C GLY A 795 11.53 -17.80 11.26
N GLY A 796 11.73 -17.02 12.31
CA GLY A 796 12.97 -16.93 13.07
C GLY A 796 13.19 -15.53 13.66
N ILE A 797 14.42 -15.26 14.08
CA ILE A 797 14.82 -13.96 14.64
C ILE A 797 16.21 -13.57 14.11
N GLY A 798 16.60 -12.30 14.20
CA GLY A 798 17.98 -11.87 13.95
C GLY A 798 18.29 -11.40 12.52
N GLU A 799 17.31 -11.40 11.61
CA GLU A 799 17.51 -10.85 10.26
C GLU A 799 17.65 -9.33 10.30
N ILE A 800 18.61 -8.81 9.53
CA ILE A 800 18.76 -7.38 9.26
C ILE A 800 18.80 -7.21 7.73
N MET A 801 17.86 -6.41 7.22
CA MET A 801 17.83 -6.01 5.81
C MET A 801 18.35 -4.58 5.67
N GLU A 802 19.20 -4.33 4.67
CA GLU A 802 19.64 -3.00 4.28
C GLU A 802 19.22 -2.73 2.84
N LYS A 803 19.10 -1.45 2.45
CA LYS A 803 18.96 -1.10 1.04
C LYS A 803 20.33 -0.85 0.45
N ASN A 804 20.63 -1.50 -0.67
CA ASN A 804 21.84 -1.20 -1.42
C ASN A 804 21.76 0.18 -2.08
N GLU A 805 22.84 0.60 -2.74
CA GLU A 805 22.96 1.86 -3.50
C GLU A 805 21.86 2.06 -4.57
N TYR A 806 21.21 0.98 -5.00
CA TYR A 806 20.09 0.98 -5.96
C TYR A 806 18.70 0.88 -5.31
N GLY A 807 18.62 0.96 -3.98
CA GLY A 807 17.37 0.88 -3.22
C GLY A 807 16.77 -0.51 -3.06
N ARG A 808 17.48 -1.59 -3.44
CA ARG A 808 17.04 -2.98 -3.28
C ARG A 808 17.40 -3.51 -1.89
N ASN A 809 16.48 -4.27 -1.28
CA ASN A 809 16.73 -4.92 -0.01
C ASN A 809 17.79 -6.03 -0.18
N ILE A 810 18.85 -5.96 0.61
CA ILE A 810 19.91 -6.95 0.76
C ILE A 810 19.95 -7.44 2.20
N ILE A 811 20.20 -8.73 2.40
CA ILE A 811 20.30 -9.32 3.73
C ILE A 811 21.70 -9.04 4.27
N LYS A 812 21.82 -8.15 5.27
CA LYS A 812 23.08 -7.86 5.98
C LYS A 812 23.40 -8.97 6.98
N LYS A 813 22.39 -9.42 7.72
CA LYS A 813 22.48 -10.50 8.70
C LYS A 813 21.42 -11.54 8.42
N LYS A 814 21.83 -12.81 8.33
CA LYS A 814 20.90 -13.93 8.13
C LYS A 814 20.10 -14.19 9.39
N VAL A 815 18.85 -14.59 9.19
CA VAL A 815 17.93 -15.05 10.24
C VAL A 815 18.43 -16.34 10.91
N GLU A 816 18.32 -16.38 12.23
CA GLU A 816 18.32 -17.61 13.03
C GLU A 816 16.95 -18.27 12.89
N ARG A 817 16.85 -19.28 12.01
CA ARG A 817 15.59 -19.97 11.71
C ARG A 817 15.15 -20.84 12.87
N ILE A 818 13.83 -20.99 13.05
CA ILE A 818 13.31 -22.07 13.88
C ILE A 818 13.11 -23.36 13.07
N PRO A 819 13.78 -24.46 13.44
CA PRO A 819 13.50 -25.77 12.87
C PRO A 819 12.07 -26.23 13.18
N ILE A 820 11.50 -27.03 12.28
CA ILE A 820 10.15 -27.60 12.46
C ILE A 820 10.06 -28.43 13.75
N ASP A 821 11.10 -29.20 14.07
CA ASP A 821 11.12 -30.04 15.27
C ASP A 821 11.13 -29.22 16.57
N GLU A 822 11.83 -28.09 16.61
CA GLU A 822 11.80 -27.19 17.76
C GLU A 822 10.45 -26.51 17.92
N MET A 823 9.84 -26.04 16.82
CA MET A 823 8.47 -25.52 16.85
C MET A 823 7.46 -26.60 17.28
N ALA A 824 7.68 -27.84 16.85
CA ALA A 824 6.88 -28.97 17.28
C ALA A 824 6.99 -29.23 18.79
N ASN A 825 8.18 -29.11 19.38
CA ASN A 825 8.38 -29.20 20.83
C ASN A 825 7.71 -28.04 21.58
N ILE A 826 7.67 -26.82 21.02
CA ILE A 826 6.90 -25.71 21.59
C ILE A 826 5.39 -26.03 21.59
N ILE A 827 4.86 -26.54 20.49
CA ILE A 827 3.44 -26.93 20.41
C ILE A 827 3.15 -28.07 21.39
N ARG A 828 4.07 -29.02 21.55
CA ARG A 828 3.97 -30.09 22.57
C ARG A 828 3.87 -29.50 23.96
N GLY A 829 4.75 -28.57 24.31
CA GLY A 829 4.74 -27.97 25.64
C GLY A 829 3.50 -27.13 25.93
N ILE A 830 2.98 -26.43 24.90
CA ILE A 830 1.67 -25.78 24.96
C ILE A 830 0.58 -26.80 25.30
N ALA A 831 0.54 -27.93 24.58
CA ALA A 831 -0.47 -28.96 24.76
C ALA A 831 -0.37 -29.65 26.13
N ARG A 832 0.84 -29.89 26.64
CA ARG A 832 1.11 -30.46 27.97
C ARG A 832 0.93 -29.46 29.11
N ASN A 833 0.74 -28.17 28.82
CA ASN A 833 0.74 -27.11 29.82
C ASN A 833 2.04 -27.09 30.67
N ASP A 834 3.18 -27.43 30.07
CA ASP A 834 4.48 -27.57 30.77
C ASP A 834 5.41 -26.34 30.62
N ILE A 835 4.95 -25.32 29.90
CA ILE A 835 5.75 -24.12 29.61
C ILE A 835 5.62 -23.11 30.76
N GLU A 836 6.76 -22.71 31.32
CA GLU A 836 6.86 -21.53 32.18
C GLU A 836 6.83 -20.26 31.30
N TRP A 837 5.90 -19.36 31.59
CA TRP A 837 5.69 -18.12 30.82
C TRP A 837 6.20 -16.90 31.59
N GLU A 838 6.83 -15.97 30.88
CA GLU A 838 7.28 -14.69 31.44
C GLU A 838 6.79 -13.49 30.62
N PRO A 839 6.65 -12.30 31.22
CA PRO A 839 6.26 -11.10 30.50
C PRO A 839 7.24 -10.73 29.38
N GLU A 840 6.70 -10.51 28.19
CA GLU A 840 7.47 -10.06 27.04
C GLU A 840 7.52 -8.52 27.00
N PRO A 841 8.71 -7.92 26.84
CA PRO A 841 8.90 -6.49 27.10
C PRO A 841 8.36 -5.55 26.01
N TYR A 842 8.10 -6.01 24.79
CA TYR A 842 7.85 -5.12 23.64
C TYR A 842 6.39 -5.06 23.19
N PHE A 843 5.68 -6.18 23.15
CA PHE A 843 4.32 -6.33 22.63
C PHE A 843 3.29 -6.66 23.73
N GLY A 844 3.73 -6.78 24.98
CA GLY A 844 2.85 -6.99 26.14
C GLY A 844 2.12 -8.33 26.10
N THR A 845 2.80 -9.35 25.57
CA THR A 845 2.38 -10.76 25.57
C THR A 845 3.15 -11.52 26.65
N LEU A 846 2.95 -12.84 26.75
CA LEU A 846 3.86 -13.70 27.53
C LEU A 846 4.65 -14.59 26.58
N VAL A 847 5.96 -14.74 26.82
CA VAL A 847 6.86 -15.60 26.05
C VAL A 847 7.32 -16.79 26.88
N PRO A 848 7.69 -17.92 26.25
CA PRO A 848 8.22 -19.07 26.98
C PRO A 848 9.60 -18.77 27.53
N LYS A 849 9.77 -18.94 28.85
CA LYS A 849 11.07 -18.85 29.52
C LYS A 849 11.93 -20.09 29.25
N SER A 850 11.32 -21.27 29.24
CA SER A 850 11.97 -22.53 28.86
C SER A 850 10.97 -23.48 28.22
N VAL A 851 11.45 -24.34 27.32
CA VAL A 851 10.66 -25.38 26.65
C VAL A 851 11.53 -26.63 26.55
N GLU A 852 10.99 -27.78 26.95
CA GLU A 852 11.69 -29.05 26.86
C GLU A 852 12.15 -29.35 25.42
N GLY A 853 13.45 -29.62 25.24
CA GLY A 853 14.00 -29.95 23.93
C GLY A 853 14.15 -28.74 22.98
N VAL A 854 14.12 -27.52 23.51
CA VAL A 854 14.40 -26.29 22.74
C VAL A 854 15.35 -25.40 23.51
N ASN A 855 16.47 -25.02 22.90
CA ASN A 855 17.38 -24.04 23.49
C ASN A 855 16.84 -22.61 23.26
N MET A 856 15.95 -22.15 24.15
CA MET A 856 15.27 -20.84 24.02
C MET A 856 16.24 -19.65 24.00
N SER A 857 17.41 -19.76 24.63
CA SER A 857 18.38 -18.66 24.70
C SER A 857 18.83 -18.17 23.33
N LYS A 858 18.90 -19.05 22.32
CA LYS A 858 19.31 -18.68 20.95
C LYS A 858 18.34 -17.71 20.26
N TYR A 859 17.13 -17.58 20.80
CA TYR A 859 16.08 -16.71 20.27
C TYR A 859 15.91 -15.41 21.06
N ASP A 860 16.77 -15.13 22.05
CA ASP A 860 16.77 -13.86 22.76
C ASP A 860 17.16 -12.72 21.80
N PRO A 861 16.30 -11.70 21.60
CA PRO A 861 16.61 -10.52 20.78
C PRO A 861 17.97 -9.88 21.10
N LYS A 862 18.39 -9.89 22.37
CA LYS A 862 19.65 -9.25 22.84
C LYS A 862 20.90 -9.95 22.34
N LEU A 863 20.81 -11.22 21.93
CA LEU A 863 21.92 -11.91 21.27
C LEU A 863 22.05 -11.51 19.80
N HIS A 864 21.00 -10.93 19.22
CA HIS A 864 20.92 -10.67 17.79
C HIS A 864 21.05 -9.20 17.41
N TYR A 865 20.72 -8.31 18.31
CA TYR A 865 20.54 -6.88 18.05
C TYR A 865 21.08 -6.04 19.21
N SER A 866 21.55 -4.83 18.92
CA SER A 866 21.77 -3.81 19.96
C SER A 866 20.43 -3.34 20.54
N GLU A 867 20.46 -2.70 21.71
CA GLU A 867 19.24 -2.14 22.34
C GLU A 867 18.54 -1.12 21.42
N GLU A 868 19.32 -0.25 20.77
CA GLU A 868 18.81 0.73 19.78
C GLU A 868 18.17 0.06 18.56
N GLU A 869 18.76 -1.03 18.06
CA GLU A 869 18.20 -1.80 16.93
C GLU A 869 16.87 -2.46 17.32
N ILE A 870 16.79 -3.03 18.52
CA ILE A 870 15.55 -3.63 19.04
C ILE A 870 14.46 -2.57 19.12
N GLU A 871 14.73 -1.42 19.76
CA GLU A 871 13.77 -0.33 19.87
C GLU A 871 13.27 0.15 18.51
N SER A 872 14.18 0.29 17.54
CA SER A 872 13.85 0.66 16.17
C SER A 872 12.93 -0.35 15.50
N LEU A 873 13.28 -1.65 15.52
CA LEU A 873 12.50 -2.73 14.91
C LEU A 873 11.11 -2.88 15.55
N VAL A 874 11.04 -2.76 16.88
CA VAL A 874 9.76 -2.81 17.62
C VAL A 874 8.89 -1.62 17.23
N LYS A 875 9.45 -0.40 17.22
CA LYS A 875 8.73 0.83 16.86
C LYS A 875 8.21 0.78 15.43
N GLU A 876 9.04 0.32 14.49
CA GLU A 876 8.65 0.13 13.10
C GLU A 876 7.51 -0.89 12.97
N LEU A 877 7.64 -2.06 13.60
CA LEU A 877 6.61 -3.09 13.53
C LEU A 877 5.28 -2.64 14.13
N LYS A 878 5.31 -1.95 15.28
CA LYS A 878 4.10 -1.36 15.89
C LYS A 878 3.45 -0.33 14.98
N LYS A 879 4.24 0.54 14.36
CA LYS A 879 3.78 1.52 13.37
C LYS A 879 3.11 0.82 12.18
N GLU A 880 3.75 -0.17 11.58
CA GLU A 880 3.18 -0.93 10.46
C GLU A 880 1.84 -1.62 10.83
N ARG A 881 1.77 -2.24 12.01
CA ARG A 881 0.54 -2.89 12.51
C ARG A 881 -0.58 -1.87 12.68
N LYS A 882 -0.29 -0.71 13.28
CA LYS A 882 -1.25 0.38 13.44
C LYS A 882 -1.75 0.90 12.08
N GLU A 883 -0.85 1.18 11.15
CA GLU A 883 -1.18 1.64 9.80
C GLU A 883 -1.99 0.64 8.98
N TYR A 884 -1.80 -0.67 9.21
CA TYR A 884 -2.64 -1.68 8.58
C TYR A 884 -4.04 -1.71 9.18
N LEU A 885 -4.15 -1.70 10.51
CA LEU A 885 -5.42 -1.78 11.22
C LEU A 885 -6.31 -0.56 10.99
N THR A 886 -5.74 0.65 10.79
CA THR A 886 -6.53 1.85 10.45
C THR A 886 -7.27 1.73 9.12
N LYS A 887 -6.84 0.83 8.22
CA LYS A 887 -7.55 0.53 6.97
C LYS A 887 -8.81 -0.32 7.18
N LEU A 888 -8.91 -1.00 8.32
CA LEU A 888 -10.04 -1.85 8.70
C LEU A 888 -10.98 -1.08 9.63
N LYS A 889 -11.93 -0.35 9.04
CA LYS A 889 -12.95 0.41 9.80
C LYS A 889 -13.95 -0.54 10.48
N GLY A 890 -14.28 -0.28 11.74
CA GLY A 890 -15.33 -1.01 12.47
C GLY A 890 -14.88 -2.23 13.27
N ILE A 891 -13.57 -2.44 13.46
CA ILE A 891 -13.06 -3.46 14.41
C ILE A 891 -13.44 -3.07 15.85
N HIS A 892 -13.80 -4.06 16.67
CA HIS A 892 -14.17 -3.89 18.06
C HIS A 892 -13.09 -3.12 18.87
N PRO A 893 -13.44 -2.11 19.70
CA PRO A 893 -12.48 -1.29 20.43
C PRO A 893 -11.51 -2.07 21.32
N ASN A 894 -11.99 -3.12 22.02
CA ASN A 894 -11.13 -3.97 22.86
C ASN A 894 -10.03 -4.68 22.05
N VAL A 895 -10.33 -5.07 20.79
CA VAL A 895 -9.33 -5.69 19.92
C VAL A 895 -8.27 -4.66 19.53
N LEU A 896 -8.68 -3.46 19.13
CA LEU A 896 -7.74 -2.37 18.81
C LEU A 896 -6.93 -1.91 20.04
N GLY A 897 -7.55 -1.86 21.21
CA GLY A 897 -6.91 -1.48 22.48
C GLY A 897 -5.87 -2.48 22.97
N SER A 898 -5.86 -3.70 22.45
CA SER A 898 -4.83 -4.70 22.77
C SER A 898 -3.49 -4.48 22.04
N LEU A 899 -3.44 -3.56 21.06
CA LEU A 899 -2.21 -3.16 20.38
C LEU A 899 -1.40 -2.22 21.30
N LYS A 900 -0.44 -2.79 22.04
CA LYS A 900 0.50 -2.07 22.92
C LYS A 900 1.74 -1.58 22.20
#